data_AF-A0A925PNM0-F1
#
_entry.id   AF-A0A925PNM0-F1
#
_cell.length_a   1.000
_cell.length_b   1.000
_cell.length_c   1.000
_cell.angle_alpha   90.00
_cell.angle_beta   90.00
_cell.angle_gamma   90.00
#
_symmetry.space_group_name_H-M   'P 1'
#
loop_
_entity.id
_entity.type
_entity.pdbx_description
1 polymer ?
#
loop_
_entity_poly.entity_id
_entity_poly.type
_entity_poly.pdbx_seq_one_letter_code
_entity_poly.pdbx_strand_id
1 'polypeptide(L)'
;MLPARQFTTVAIAALPVVCAFIVFLSPRVAAQAADPSSACEDEGGVTMLSSPIAAWKGAPLRVVFAAEKPLEGELALIAPDGKVAATSRERTGGPPYVWFAEVAAPEAGTWQAKLAREGAAPECASVSREIAVARKEPTRPRAGKSVWPINNAWNRANENLYSAWIEKLFDAPLDEAPSWKAMHEVLRDPSRNVLFNHLGLREDQKGHVVQPDCADVPYFLRAYFAFKMGLPFGYAKCTRGDGGQPPRCQQWWNIVKEEPPPEPLLLEQQMARVPTVLFGVFGHAAPPPRTTRAVRVPRKPQGLVPGFGYYLRTTLADAVHSGNGRTTADDNDTDYYPVPLTADTLRPGTVYADPYGHILVLVKRVPQSGDGAGVFLAIDGQPDGTVARKRFWRGNFLFAQDPALGGPGFKRFRPIVREKNGTLRRLTNDEIANNRDYGDYSLDQSKLEVEAFYDRMDDVMSPAPLDPMRAIKEAITALEEQVNARVTSVENGRKYQVEGGREVAMPDGASIFETTGAWEDFATPSRDLRLLIAMDVVRGFPDRVARRPERYAMPKDRSVADVKTELETMLVSELAARKFSYTRSDGSQWTLALKDALDRMQALEMAYNLNDCVELRWGATEGSEEAAPCKRRAAQAQRDKMTEYRAWFSERRRPPRG
;
A
#
# COMPACT_ATOMS: atom_id res chain seq x y z
N MET A 1 -40.62 10.90 73.46
CA MET A 1 -41.86 10.78 74.27
C MET A 1 -42.52 9.45 73.91
N LEU A 2 -42.62 8.54 74.89
CA LEU A 2 -43.33 7.24 74.85
C LEU A 2 -44.84 7.44 74.59
N PRO A 3 -45.66 6.40 74.26
CA PRO A 3 -45.55 4.96 74.63
C PRO A 3 -45.82 3.99 73.44
N ALA A 4 -45.39 2.72 73.40
CA ALA A 4 -45.53 1.55 74.29
C ALA A 4 -46.97 1.02 74.46
N ARG A 5 -47.23 -0.17 73.89
CA ARG A 5 -48.12 -1.28 74.32
C ARG A 5 -48.37 -2.19 73.10
N GLN A 6 -48.59 -3.49 73.17
CA GLN A 6 -48.27 -4.60 74.08
C GLN A 6 -48.88 -5.84 73.37
N PHE A 7 -48.35 -7.02 73.66
CA PHE A 7 -48.62 -8.30 72.99
C PHE A 7 -49.99 -8.91 73.31
N THR A 8 -50.49 -9.76 72.41
CA THR A 8 -51.27 -10.96 72.78
C THR A 8 -51.03 -12.10 71.77
N THR A 9 -50.78 -13.28 72.33
CA THR A 9 -50.42 -14.58 71.73
C THR A 9 -51.65 -15.51 71.75
N VAL A 10 -51.94 -16.25 70.68
CA VAL A 10 -52.71 -17.53 70.68
C VAL A 10 -52.31 -18.32 69.41
N ALA A 11 -51.45 -19.33 69.50
CA ALA A 11 -51.73 -20.77 69.60
C ALA A 11 -52.37 -21.45 68.35
N ILE A 12 -51.49 -22.05 67.54
CA ILE A 12 -51.50 -23.37 66.87
C ILE A 12 -52.84 -23.99 66.45
N ALA A 13 -52.98 -24.23 65.14
CA ALA A 13 -53.61 -25.45 64.61
C ALA A 13 -52.97 -25.82 63.25
N ALA A 14 -52.37 -27.00 63.19
CA ALA A 14 -51.84 -27.61 61.99
C ALA A 14 -52.95 -28.40 61.27
N LEU A 15 -53.05 -28.26 59.95
CA LEU A 15 -53.61 -29.26 59.04
C LEU A 15 -53.03 -29.06 57.62
N PRO A 16 -52.95 -30.13 56.81
CA PRO A 16 -52.00 -30.27 55.72
C PRO A 16 -52.57 -29.70 54.42
N VAL A 17 -51.77 -28.89 53.72
CA VAL A 17 -52.14 -28.40 52.38
C VAL A 17 -51.40 -29.20 51.33
N VAL A 18 -52.21 -29.89 50.55
CA VAL A 18 -51.94 -30.62 49.31
C VAL A 18 -50.99 -29.83 48.40
N CYS A 19 -49.88 -30.48 48.02
CA CYS A 19 -48.96 -30.00 46.99
C CYS A 19 -49.67 -29.88 45.64
N ALA A 20 -49.96 -28.65 45.22
CA ALA A 20 -50.14 -28.32 43.81
C ALA A 20 -48.77 -27.97 43.23
N PHE A 21 -48.19 -28.88 42.45
CA PHE A 21 -47.01 -28.63 41.63
C PHE A 21 -47.35 -27.61 40.53
N ILE A 22 -47.06 -26.33 40.78
CA ILE A 22 -46.92 -25.34 39.72
C ILE A 22 -45.48 -25.44 39.22
N VAL A 23 -45.33 -26.07 38.06
CA VAL A 23 -44.08 -26.12 37.31
C VAL A 23 -43.81 -24.72 36.74
N PHE A 24 -42.96 -23.94 37.42
CA PHE A 24 -42.28 -22.82 36.79
C PHE A 24 -41.19 -23.37 35.88
N LEU A 25 -41.51 -23.52 34.59
CA LEU A 25 -40.52 -23.70 33.53
C LEU A 25 -39.78 -22.36 33.33
N SER A 26 -38.76 -22.10 34.15
CA SER A 26 -37.71 -21.16 33.77
C SER A 26 -36.99 -21.76 32.56
N PRO A 27 -36.85 -21.04 31.43
CA PRO A 27 -35.92 -21.49 30.41
C PRO A 27 -34.53 -21.44 31.03
N ARG A 28 -33.95 -22.61 31.33
CA ARG A 28 -32.51 -22.73 31.51
C ARG A 28 -31.88 -22.31 30.19
N VAL A 29 -31.56 -21.02 30.07
CA VAL A 29 -30.50 -20.59 29.17
C VAL A 29 -29.29 -21.33 29.68
N ALA A 30 -28.88 -22.38 28.95
CA ALA A 30 -27.57 -22.96 29.13
C ALA A 30 -26.58 -21.83 28.84
N ALA A 31 -26.08 -21.18 29.88
CA ALA A 31 -24.85 -20.44 29.79
C ALA A 31 -23.80 -21.47 29.36
N GLN A 32 -23.48 -21.49 28.06
CA GLN A 32 -22.28 -22.12 27.58
C GLN A 32 -21.14 -21.47 28.36
N ALA A 33 -20.49 -22.24 29.23
CA ALA A 33 -19.21 -21.84 29.77
C ALA A 33 -18.32 -21.55 28.57
N ALA A 34 -17.89 -20.30 28.41
CA ALA A 34 -16.87 -19.96 27.45
C ALA A 34 -15.65 -20.82 27.78
N ASP A 35 -15.09 -21.49 26.77
CA ASP A 35 -13.88 -22.28 26.93
C ASP A 35 -12.78 -21.33 27.48
N PRO A 36 -12.02 -21.67 28.52
CA PRO A 36 -10.97 -20.80 29.04
C PRO A 36 -9.98 -20.38 27.94
N SER A 37 -9.78 -21.25 26.94
CA SER A 37 -8.97 -20.96 25.75
C SER A 37 -9.57 -19.85 24.88
N SER A 38 -10.90 -19.75 24.73
CA SER A 38 -11.52 -18.69 23.92
C SER A 38 -11.38 -17.31 24.56
N ALA A 39 -11.43 -17.24 25.90
CA ALA A 39 -11.17 -15.99 26.63
C ALA A 39 -9.73 -15.51 26.45
N CYS A 40 -8.77 -16.45 26.47
CA CYS A 40 -7.35 -16.20 26.25
C CYS A 40 -6.99 -15.77 24.82
N GLU A 41 -7.82 -16.13 23.83
CA GLU A 41 -7.67 -15.75 22.42
C GLU A 41 -8.12 -14.31 22.17
N ASP A 42 -9.25 -13.93 22.78
CA ASP A 42 -9.81 -12.58 22.71
C ASP A 42 -8.92 -11.53 23.39
N GLU A 43 -8.21 -11.90 24.48
CA GLU A 43 -7.32 -10.97 25.20
C GLU A 43 -6.15 -10.44 24.34
N GLY A 44 -5.59 -11.27 23.47
CA GLY A 44 -4.45 -10.93 22.61
C GLY A 44 -4.81 -10.60 21.16
N GLY A 45 -6.07 -10.80 20.77
CA GLY A 45 -6.50 -10.72 19.36
C GLY A 45 -5.70 -11.69 18.49
N VAL A 46 -5.47 -12.91 18.98
CA VAL A 46 -4.60 -13.90 18.32
C VAL A 46 -5.41 -14.67 17.28
N THR A 47 -4.92 -14.70 16.05
CA THR A 47 -5.49 -15.48 14.95
C THR A 47 -4.44 -16.39 14.33
N MET A 48 -4.88 -17.52 13.76
CA MET A 48 -4.01 -18.48 13.09
C MET A 48 -4.52 -18.78 11.68
N LEU A 49 -3.59 -18.88 10.75
CA LEU A 49 -3.80 -19.39 9.40
C LEU A 49 -2.88 -20.60 9.17
N SER A 50 -3.45 -21.70 8.67
CA SER A 50 -2.69 -22.82 8.11
C SER A 50 -2.86 -22.87 6.59
N SER A 51 -1.79 -23.19 5.87
CA SER A 51 -1.76 -23.30 4.41
C SER A 51 -1.04 -24.59 3.99
N PRO A 52 -1.60 -25.40 3.08
CA PRO A 52 -2.87 -25.19 2.36
C PRO A 52 -4.11 -25.35 3.26
N ILE A 53 -5.27 -24.85 2.78
CA ILE A 53 -6.53 -24.82 3.56
C ILE A 53 -6.98 -26.20 4.03
N ALA A 54 -6.71 -27.22 3.22
CA ALA A 54 -6.83 -28.62 3.59
C ALA A 54 -5.42 -29.21 3.44
N ALA A 55 -4.74 -29.50 4.56
CA ALA A 55 -3.36 -29.97 4.55
C ALA A 55 -3.26 -31.45 4.17
N TRP A 56 -2.20 -31.83 3.45
CA TRP A 56 -1.87 -33.22 3.13
C TRP A 56 -0.37 -33.43 3.01
N LYS A 57 0.08 -34.69 3.15
CA LYS A 57 1.50 -35.08 3.10
C LYS A 57 2.27 -34.63 1.85
N GLY A 58 1.56 -34.33 0.76
CA GLY A 58 2.15 -33.94 -0.53
C GLY A 58 2.36 -32.43 -0.72
N ALA A 59 2.14 -31.61 0.31
CA ALA A 59 2.38 -30.17 0.26
C ALA A 59 2.99 -29.67 1.59
N PRO A 60 3.85 -28.63 1.56
CA PRO A 60 4.36 -27.99 2.77
C PRO A 60 3.24 -27.48 3.67
N LEU A 61 3.33 -27.77 4.96
CA LEU A 61 2.47 -27.19 5.99
C LEU A 61 3.09 -25.88 6.46
N ARG A 62 2.42 -24.77 6.14
CA ARG A 62 2.81 -23.42 6.57
C ARG A 62 1.80 -22.90 7.58
N VAL A 63 2.28 -22.28 8.65
CA VAL A 63 1.43 -21.72 9.69
C VAL A 63 1.86 -20.30 10.00
N VAL A 64 0.89 -19.41 10.07
CA VAL A 64 1.04 -18.03 10.52
C VAL A 64 0.18 -17.82 11.75
N PHE A 65 0.79 -17.25 12.79
CA PHE A 65 0.07 -16.59 13.87
C PHE A 65 0.19 -15.09 13.72
N ALA A 66 -0.90 -14.38 13.92
CA ALA A 66 -0.91 -12.92 14.02
C ALA A 66 -1.59 -12.50 15.32
N ALA A 67 -0.96 -11.62 16.08
CA ALA A 67 -1.49 -11.04 17.30
C ALA A 67 -1.63 -9.53 17.11
N GLU A 68 -2.73 -8.98 17.59
CA GLU A 68 -2.99 -7.55 17.46
C GLU A 68 -2.21 -6.73 18.47
N LYS A 69 -2.16 -7.22 19.70
CA LYS A 69 -1.46 -6.56 20.80
C LYS A 69 0.01 -6.98 20.83
N PRO A 70 0.92 -6.10 21.32
CA PRO A 70 2.30 -6.48 21.57
C PRO A 70 2.36 -7.74 22.42
N LEU A 71 3.06 -8.74 21.89
CA LEU A 71 3.21 -10.05 22.51
C LEU A 71 4.60 -10.59 22.16
N GLU A 72 5.30 -11.18 23.12
CA GLU A 72 6.50 -11.98 22.91
C GLU A 72 6.15 -13.46 23.05
N GLY A 73 6.81 -14.32 22.28
CA GLY A 73 6.47 -15.72 22.27
C GLY A 73 7.21 -16.55 21.23
N GLU A 74 6.98 -17.85 21.30
CA GLU A 74 7.55 -18.84 20.38
C GLU A 74 6.43 -19.68 19.77
N LEU A 75 6.37 -19.72 18.44
CA LEU A 75 5.54 -20.64 17.68
C LEU A 75 6.28 -21.98 17.57
N ALA A 76 5.59 -23.08 17.86
CA ALA A 76 6.05 -24.44 17.65
C ALA A 76 5.03 -25.25 16.83
N LEU A 77 5.51 -25.99 15.83
CA LEU A 77 4.74 -26.99 15.11
C LEU A 77 5.12 -28.38 15.63
N ILE A 78 4.17 -29.04 16.27
CA ILE A 78 4.33 -30.33 16.93
C ILE A 78 3.69 -31.41 16.05
N ALA A 79 4.50 -32.40 15.68
CA ALA A 79 4.11 -33.53 14.84
C ALA A 79 3.18 -34.51 15.57
N PRO A 80 2.50 -35.43 14.86
CA PRO A 80 1.60 -36.41 15.46
C PRO A 80 2.27 -37.35 16.48
N ASP A 81 3.60 -37.51 16.42
CA ASP A 81 4.39 -38.29 17.39
C ASP A 81 4.77 -37.50 18.65
N GLY A 82 4.35 -36.24 18.75
CA GLY A 82 4.63 -35.34 19.86
C GLY A 82 5.95 -34.57 19.74
N LYS A 83 6.76 -34.78 18.70
CA LYS A 83 8.01 -34.05 18.51
C LYS A 83 7.77 -32.67 17.91
N VAL A 84 8.55 -31.68 18.36
CA VAL A 84 8.59 -30.35 17.74
C VAL A 84 9.35 -30.46 16.42
N ALA A 85 8.68 -30.20 15.30
CA ALA A 85 9.26 -30.28 13.96
C ALA A 85 9.80 -28.94 13.44
N ALA A 86 9.21 -27.82 13.88
CA ALA A 86 9.66 -26.47 13.53
C ALA A 86 9.31 -25.49 14.66
N THR A 87 10.16 -24.49 14.88
CA THR A 87 9.87 -23.37 15.78
C THR A 87 10.17 -22.04 15.11
N SER A 88 9.57 -20.97 15.65
CA SER A 88 9.81 -19.60 15.25
C SER A 88 9.67 -18.69 16.45
N ARG A 89 10.81 -18.12 16.88
CA ARG A 89 10.88 -17.07 17.91
C ARG A 89 10.91 -15.67 17.34
N GLU A 90 11.30 -15.56 16.06
CA GLU A 90 11.43 -14.27 15.40
C GLU A 90 10.02 -13.69 15.18
N ARG A 91 9.68 -12.70 16.02
CA ARG A 91 8.48 -11.91 15.87
C ARG A 91 8.75 -10.78 14.87
N THR A 92 7.99 -10.75 13.79
CA THR A 92 8.02 -9.65 12.81
C THR A 92 6.78 -8.76 12.95
N GLY A 93 6.81 -7.59 12.32
CA GLY A 93 5.69 -6.66 12.26
C GLY A 93 5.42 -5.86 13.53
N GLY A 94 4.14 -5.54 13.74
CA GLY A 94 3.64 -4.80 14.89
C GLY A 94 2.99 -3.45 14.55
N PRO A 95 1.66 -3.33 14.76
CA PRO A 95 0.64 -4.38 14.73
C PRO A 95 0.15 -4.70 13.29
N PRO A 96 -0.21 -5.97 12.97
CA PRO A 96 -0.13 -7.13 13.84
C PRO A 96 1.30 -7.64 14.01
N TYR A 97 1.57 -8.30 15.13
CA TYR A 97 2.79 -9.03 15.44
C TYR A 97 2.66 -10.45 14.89
N VAL A 98 3.69 -10.95 14.19
CA VAL A 98 3.56 -12.14 13.35
C VAL A 98 4.64 -13.18 13.69
N TRP A 99 4.23 -14.45 13.70
CA TRP A 99 5.11 -15.61 13.73
C TRP A 99 4.79 -16.53 12.56
N PHE A 100 5.84 -17.08 11.94
CA PHE A 100 5.72 -18.00 10.81
C PHE A 100 6.57 -19.24 11.03
N ALA A 101 5.99 -20.42 10.79
CA ALA A 101 6.71 -21.68 10.77
C ALA A 101 6.27 -22.55 9.59
N GLU A 102 7.19 -23.34 9.06
CA GLU A 102 6.94 -24.24 7.93
C GLU A 102 7.51 -25.63 8.21
N VAL A 103 6.78 -26.66 7.78
CA VAL A 103 7.23 -28.03 7.64
C VAL A 103 7.13 -28.42 6.17
N ALA A 104 8.27 -28.57 5.50
CA ALA A 104 8.32 -28.82 4.05
C ALA A 104 7.62 -30.13 3.61
N ALA A 105 7.69 -31.16 4.45
CA ALA A 105 7.11 -32.48 4.18
C ALA A 105 6.39 -33.02 5.44
N PRO A 106 5.15 -32.57 5.72
CA PRO A 106 4.43 -32.99 6.92
C PRO A 106 3.97 -34.45 6.81
N GLU A 107 4.09 -35.22 7.90
CA GLU A 107 3.46 -36.53 8.01
C GLU A 107 1.94 -36.42 8.17
N ALA A 108 1.22 -37.48 7.77
CA ALA A 108 -0.22 -37.51 7.94
C ALA A 108 -0.60 -37.78 9.39
N GLY A 109 -1.56 -37.03 9.92
CA GLY A 109 -2.01 -37.10 11.30
C GLY A 109 -2.46 -35.74 11.83
N THR A 110 -2.70 -35.66 13.13
CA THR A 110 -3.05 -34.42 13.81
C THR A 110 -1.78 -33.72 14.27
N TRP A 111 -1.53 -32.54 13.70
CA TRP A 111 -0.47 -31.63 14.11
C TRP A 111 -1.00 -30.64 15.12
N GLN A 112 -0.14 -30.14 16.01
CA GLN A 112 -0.49 -29.02 16.88
C GLN A 112 0.40 -27.82 16.55
N ALA A 113 -0.23 -26.68 16.27
CA ALA A 113 0.45 -25.39 16.20
C ALA A 113 0.24 -24.66 17.53
N LYS A 114 1.32 -24.46 18.28
CA LYS A 114 1.31 -23.92 19.63
C LYS A 114 2.09 -22.61 19.66
N LEU A 115 1.45 -21.52 20.05
CA LEU A 115 2.11 -20.25 20.37
C LEU A 115 2.24 -20.16 21.89
N ALA A 116 3.46 -20.31 22.40
CA ALA A 116 3.78 -20.01 23.79
C ALA A 116 3.95 -18.50 23.97
N ARG A 117 3.35 -17.94 25.02
CA ARG A 117 3.26 -16.50 25.28
C ARG A 117 4.07 -16.14 26.53
N GLU A 118 5.08 -15.30 26.36
CA GLU A 118 5.89 -14.84 27.48
C GLU A 118 5.12 -13.79 28.30
N GLY A 119 5.13 -13.92 29.62
CA GLY A 119 4.48 -12.96 30.53
C GLY A 119 2.94 -13.01 30.56
N ALA A 120 2.31 -13.95 29.84
CA ALA A 120 0.87 -14.18 29.93
C ALA A 120 0.50 -14.90 31.25
N ALA A 121 -0.74 -14.70 31.72
CA ALA A 121 -1.26 -15.43 32.88
C ALA A 121 -1.19 -16.96 32.65
N PRO A 122 -0.99 -17.80 33.69
CA PRO A 122 -0.79 -19.24 33.53
C PRO A 122 -1.84 -19.95 32.67
N GLU A 123 -3.11 -19.59 32.82
CA GLU A 123 -4.26 -20.05 32.05
C GLU A 123 -4.20 -19.67 30.55
N CYS A 124 -3.44 -18.62 30.25
CA CYS A 124 -3.22 -18.04 28.94
C CYS A 124 -1.77 -18.22 28.44
N ALA A 125 -0.95 -19.05 29.10
CA ALA A 125 0.47 -19.19 28.76
C ALA A 125 0.72 -19.74 27.35
N SER A 126 -0.26 -20.43 26.73
CA SER A 126 -0.16 -20.85 25.34
C SER A 126 -1.50 -20.95 24.63
N VAL A 127 -1.50 -20.65 23.33
CA VAL A 127 -2.62 -20.90 22.42
C VAL A 127 -2.24 -22.06 21.51
N SER A 128 -3.04 -23.13 21.51
CA SER A 128 -2.82 -24.31 20.66
C SER A 128 -3.97 -24.49 19.67
N ARG A 129 -3.64 -24.91 18.45
CA ARG A 129 -4.60 -25.26 17.40
C ARG A 129 -4.20 -26.57 16.73
N GLU A 130 -5.19 -27.43 16.54
CA GLU A 130 -4.98 -28.68 15.80
C GLU A 130 -5.11 -28.46 14.30
N ILE A 131 -4.26 -29.15 13.53
CA ILE A 131 -4.26 -29.14 12.07
C ILE A 131 -4.27 -30.58 11.59
N ALA A 132 -5.32 -30.98 10.89
CA ALA A 132 -5.40 -32.31 10.30
C ALA A 132 -4.63 -32.35 8.97
N VAL A 133 -3.61 -33.21 8.88
CA VAL A 133 -2.85 -33.47 7.65
C VAL A 133 -3.28 -34.81 7.06
N ALA A 134 -3.94 -34.78 5.91
CA ALA A 134 -4.42 -35.97 5.23
C ALA A 134 -3.30 -36.79 4.57
N ARG A 135 -3.53 -38.10 4.42
CA ARG A 135 -2.60 -39.00 3.69
C ARG A 135 -2.58 -38.75 2.18
N LYS A 136 -3.69 -38.25 1.61
CA LYS A 136 -3.90 -38.05 0.18
C LYS A 136 -4.32 -36.60 -0.08
N GLU A 137 -4.12 -36.13 -1.31
CA GLU A 137 -4.61 -34.82 -1.76
C GLU A 137 -6.14 -34.73 -1.51
N PRO A 138 -6.61 -33.68 -0.81
CA PRO A 138 -8.01 -33.51 -0.47
C PRO A 138 -8.84 -33.11 -1.70
N THR A 139 -10.16 -33.20 -1.57
CA THR A 139 -11.09 -32.86 -2.65
C THR A 139 -10.92 -31.40 -3.06
N ARG A 140 -10.78 -31.16 -4.36
CA ARG A 140 -10.57 -29.82 -4.92
C ARG A 140 -11.79 -28.92 -4.72
N PRO A 141 -11.60 -27.65 -4.31
CA PRO A 141 -12.66 -26.65 -4.28
C PRO A 141 -13.33 -26.51 -5.66
N ARG A 142 -14.65 -26.36 -5.67
CA ARG A 142 -15.44 -26.18 -6.90
C ARG A 142 -15.80 -24.72 -7.11
N ALA A 143 -15.95 -24.33 -8.38
CA ALA A 143 -16.47 -23.02 -8.73
C ALA A 143 -17.91 -22.84 -8.24
N GLY A 144 -18.24 -21.63 -7.80
CA GLY A 144 -19.58 -21.23 -7.37
C GLY A 144 -20.33 -20.43 -8.44
N LYS A 145 -21.44 -19.80 -8.04
CA LYS A 145 -22.17 -18.84 -8.89
C LYS A 145 -21.47 -17.48 -9.01
N SER A 146 -20.66 -17.13 -8.02
CA SER A 146 -19.78 -15.97 -7.98
C SER A 146 -18.44 -16.24 -8.66
N VAL A 147 -17.61 -15.20 -8.86
CA VAL A 147 -16.23 -15.34 -9.39
C VAL A 147 -15.43 -16.38 -8.61
N TRP A 148 -15.53 -16.37 -7.28
CA TRP A 148 -15.09 -17.44 -6.39
C TRP A 148 -16.08 -17.67 -5.24
N PRO A 149 -16.11 -18.87 -4.62
CA PRO A 149 -16.97 -19.14 -3.47
C PRO A 149 -16.65 -18.25 -2.27
N ILE A 150 -17.68 -17.77 -1.58
CA ILE A 150 -17.54 -17.01 -0.33
C ILE A 150 -17.83 -17.95 0.83
N ASN A 151 -16.80 -18.30 1.59
CA ASN A 151 -16.89 -19.17 2.78
C ASN A 151 -16.38 -18.49 4.06
N ASN A 152 -15.94 -17.24 3.96
CA ASN A 152 -15.41 -16.45 5.07
C ASN A 152 -15.89 -14.98 4.97
N ALA A 153 -15.58 -14.15 5.96
CA ALA A 153 -15.97 -12.75 6.02
C ALA A 153 -14.81 -11.83 6.46
N TRP A 154 -14.83 -10.58 6.02
CA TRP A 154 -13.90 -9.59 6.56
C TRP A 154 -14.26 -9.27 8.01
N ASN A 155 -13.28 -9.49 8.90
CA ASN A 155 -13.32 -9.22 10.33
C ASN A 155 -11.89 -8.89 10.79
N ARG A 156 -11.70 -8.56 12.06
CA ARG A 156 -10.38 -8.15 12.55
C ARG A 156 -9.31 -9.23 12.34
N ALA A 157 -9.66 -10.50 12.55
CA ALA A 157 -8.76 -11.63 12.35
C ALA A 157 -8.26 -11.73 10.90
N ASN A 158 -9.15 -11.64 9.90
CA ASN A 158 -8.77 -11.71 8.49
C ASN A 158 -8.04 -10.44 8.02
N GLU A 159 -8.30 -9.27 8.61
CA GLU A 159 -7.48 -8.08 8.37
C GLU A 159 -6.06 -8.23 8.93
N ASN A 160 -5.91 -8.81 10.13
CA ASN A 160 -4.60 -9.10 10.71
C ASN A 160 -3.83 -10.13 9.87
N LEU A 161 -4.50 -11.17 9.36
CA LEU A 161 -3.89 -12.13 8.43
C LEU A 161 -3.53 -11.49 7.09
N TYR A 162 -4.32 -10.54 6.58
CA TYR A 162 -3.99 -9.79 5.37
C TYR A 162 -2.72 -8.96 5.57
N SER A 163 -2.62 -8.21 6.66
CA SER A 163 -1.40 -7.45 6.99
C SER A 163 -0.18 -8.34 7.16
N ALA A 164 -0.31 -9.46 7.88
CA ALA A 164 0.77 -10.44 8.05
C ALA A 164 1.23 -11.04 6.71
N TRP A 165 0.29 -11.36 5.83
CA TRP A 165 0.60 -11.85 4.49
C TRP A 165 1.32 -10.82 3.64
N ILE A 166 0.87 -9.55 3.64
CA ILE A 166 1.52 -8.46 2.91
C ILE A 166 2.96 -8.27 3.38
N GLU A 167 3.20 -8.22 4.70
CA GLU A 167 4.54 -8.05 5.23
C GLU A 167 5.46 -9.19 4.82
N LYS A 168 5.01 -10.45 4.97
CA LYS A 168 5.80 -11.62 4.59
C LYS A 168 6.08 -11.67 3.08
N LEU A 169 5.13 -11.27 2.26
CA LEU A 169 5.25 -11.31 0.80
C LEU A 169 6.38 -10.40 0.28
N PHE A 170 6.55 -9.23 0.89
CA PHE A 170 7.52 -8.20 0.48
C PHE A 170 8.70 -8.05 1.44
N ASP A 171 8.91 -9.02 2.32
CA ASP A 171 10.02 -9.02 3.25
C ASP A 171 11.37 -9.15 2.50
N ALA A 172 12.34 -8.35 2.93
CA ALA A 172 13.72 -8.33 2.43
C ALA A 172 14.59 -7.50 3.39
N PRO A 173 15.92 -7.72 3.41
CA PRO A 173 16.87 -6.95 4.22
C PRO A 173 16.68 -5.43 4.09
N LEU A 174 16.86 -4.68 5.17
CA LEU A 174 16.50 -3.26 5.21
C LEU A 174 17.40 -2.38 4.36
N ASP A 175 18.62 -2.80 4.09
CA ASP A 175 19.61 -2.15 3.22
C ASP A 175 19.35 -2.41 1.72
N GLU A 176 18.48 -3.36 1.39
CA GLU A 176 18.06 -3.62 0.02
C GLU A 176 16.86 -2.75 -0.40
N ALA A 177 16.79 -2.41 -1.69
CA ALA A 177 15.63 -1.78 -2.31
C ALA A 177 15.11 -2.66 -3.46
N PRO A 178 14.51 -3.83 -3.15
CA PRO A 178 14.13 -4.80 -4.16
C PRO A 178 13.13 -4.21 -5.17
N SER A 179 13.32 -4.61 -6.42
CA SER A 179 12.45 -4.30 -7.55
C SER A 179 12.23 -5.59 -8.34
N TRP A 180 10.96 -5.94 -8.55
CA TRP A 180 10.54 -7.14 -9.28
C TRP A 180 9.96 -6.74 -10.61
N LYS A 181 10.24 -7.50 -11.69
CA LYS A 181 9.77 -7.15 -13.04
C LYS A 181 8.26 -7.24 -13.19
N ALA A 182 7.62 -8.00 -12.30
CA ALA A 182 6.17 -8.11 -12.24
C ALA A 182 5.69 -8.62 -10.88
N MET A 183 4.47 -8.26 -10.50
CA MET A 183 3.81 -8.75 -9.28
C MET A 183 3.74 -10.29 -9.22
N HIS A 184 3.55 -10.94 -10.36
CA HIS A 184 3.51 -12.41 -10.40
C HIS A 184 4.87 -13.08 -10.11
N GLU A 185 6.01 -12.38 -10.15
CA GLU A 185 7.28 -12.95 -9.67
C GLU A 185 7.23 -13.15 -8.15
N VAL A 186 6.68 -12.17 -7.43
CA VAL A 186 6.54 -12.21 -5.97
C VAL A 186 5.47 -13.22 -5.54
N LEU A 187 4.30 -13.21 -6.19
CA LEU A 187 3.19 -14.12 -5.85
C LEU A 187 3.52 -15.60 -6.11
N ARG A 188 4.45 -15.88 -7.03
CA ARG A 188 4.83 -17.26 -7.40
C ARG A 188 6.06 -17.78 -6.66
N ASP A 189 6.69 -16.95 -5.83
CA ASP A 189 7.80 -17.38 -4.99
C ASP A 189 7.23 -18.08 -3.73
N PRO A 190 7.36 -19.41 -3.60
CA PRO A 190 6.81 -20.14 -2.45
C PRO A 190 7.49 -19.76 -1.13
N SER A 191 8.71 -19.20 -1.16
CA SER A 191 9.41 -18.76 0.05
C SER A 191 8.86 -17.45 0.62
N ARG A 192 8.20 -16.65 -0.23
CA ARG A 192 7.57 -15.36 0.13
C ARG A 192 6.08 -15.49 0.38
N ASN A 193 5.42 -16.31 -0.43
CA ASN A 193 3.97 -16.40 -0.41
C ASN A 193 3.47 -17.58 0.44
N VAL A 194 3.10 -17.29 1.68
CA VAL A 194 2.46 -18.26 2.60
C VAL A 194 1.18 -18.87 2.02
N LEU A 195 0.49 -18.15 1.13
CA LEU A 195 -0.71 -18.61 0.44
C LEU A 195 -0.42 -19.32 -0.91
N PHE A 196 0.84 -19.63 -1.19
CA PHE A 196 1.22 -20.37 -2.39
C PHE A 196 0.54 -21.75 -2.42
N ASN A 197 -0.18 -22.07 -3.48
CA ASN A 197 -0.99 -23.28 -3.63
C ASN A 197 -1.94 -23.56 -2.44
N HIS A 198 -2.42 -22.51 -1.77
CA HIS A 198 -3.30 -22.61 -0.60
C HIS A 198 -4.57 -23.42 -0.88
N LEU A 199 -5.13 -23.32 -2.08
CA LEU A 199 -6.35 -24.03 -2.47
C LEU A 199 -6.09 -25.48 -2.95
N GLY A 200 -4.82 -25.87 -3.10
CA GLY A 200 -4.43 -27.15 -3.68
C GLY A 200 -4.77 -27.29 -5.17
N LEU A 201 -4.91 -26.18 -5.90
CA LEU A 201 -5.29 -26.17 -7.32
C LEU A 201 -4.10 -25.92 -8.24
N ARG A 202 -2.90 -25.79 -7.68
CA ARG A 202 -1.69 -25.26 -8.32
C ARG A 202 -1.92 -23.86 -8.87
N GLU A 203 -2.78 -23.07 -8.21
CA GLU A 203 -3.31 -21.81 -8.73
C GLU A 203 -2.22 -20.76 -8.99
N ASP A 204 -1.13 -20.77 -8.23
CA ASP A 204 0.01 -19.87 -8.45
C ASP A 204 0.98 -20.41 -9.52
N GLN A 205 0.81 -21.65 -9.95
CA GLN A 205 1.66 -22.31 -10.95
C GLN A 205 0.98 -22.37 -12.32
N LYS A 206 -0.18 -21.72 -12.50
CA LYS A 206 -0.93 -21.70 -13.77
C LYS A 206 -0.55 -20.56 -14.72
N GLY A 207 0.52 -19.83 -14.44
CA GLY A 207 1.07 -18.85 -15.38
C GLY A 207 0.24 -17.58 -15.55
N HIS A 208 -0.59 -17.20 -14.57
CA HIS A 208 -1.37 -15.94 -14.61
C HIS A 208 -0.46 -14.72 -14.65
N VAL A 209 -0.56 -13.91 -15.71
CA VAL A 209 0.17 -12.64 -15.82
C VAL A 209 -0.51 -11.61 -14.91
N VAL A 210 0.24 -11.13 -13.92
CA VAL A 210 -0.19 -10.11 -12.95
C VAL A 210 0.85 -8.98 -13.02
N GLN A 211 0.46 -7.86 -13.64
CA GLN A 211 1.30 -6.67 -13.89
C GLN A 211 0.48 -5.41 -13.60
N PRO A 212 0.17 -5.15 -12.32
CA PRO A 212 -0.61 -3.98 -11.92
C PRO A 212 0.21 -2.69 -12.04
N ASP A 213 -0.43 -1.59 -12.43
CA ASP A 213 0.12 -0.25 -12.17
C ASP A 213 -0.05 0.13 -10.68
N CYS A 214 0.37 1.34 -10.29
CA CYS A 214 0.27 1.78 -8.89
C CYS A 214 -1.16 1.71 -8.32
N ALA A 215 -2.19 2.04 -9.11
CA ALA A 215 -3.58 2.06 -8.68
C ALA A 215 -4.19 0.65 -8.63
N ASP A 216 -3.75 -0.25 -9.49
CA ASP A 216 -4.16 -1.66 -9.51
C ASP A 216 -3.62 -2.46 -8.33
N VAL A 217 -2.38 -2.18 -7.90
CA VAL A 217 -1.66 -2.95 -6.85
C VAL A 217 -2.52 -3.24 -5.61
N PRO A 218 -3.15 -2.26 -4.93
CA PRO A 218 -3.97 -2.53 -3.75
C PRO A 218 -5.15 -3.46 -4.05
N TYR A 219 -5.82 -3.27 -5.19
CA TYR A 219 -6.94 -4.12 -5.59
C TYR A 219 -6.51 -5.53 -5.93
N PHE A 220 -5.38 -5.70 -6.62
CA PHE A 220 -4.85 -7.00 -7.01
C PHE A 220 -4.43 -7.82 -5.80
N LEU A 221 -3.73 -7.19 -4.84
CA LEU A 221 -3.34 -7.84 -3.59
C LEU A 221 -4.56 -8.23 -2.75
N ARG A 222 -5.53 -7.32 -2.61
CA ARG A 222 -6.76 -7.57 -1.85
C ARG A 222 -7.63 -8.65 -2.50
N ALA A 223 -7.77 -8.64 -3.83
CA ALA A 223 -8.50 -9.66 -4.58
C ALA A 223 -7.81 -11.02 -4.51
N TYR A 224 -6.48 -11.06 -4.61
CA TYR A 224 -5.69 -12.28 -4.46
C TYR A 224 -5.90 -12.91 -3.08
N PHE A 225 -5.75 -12.12 -2.01
CA PHE A 225 -5.98 -12.61 -0.66
C PHE A 225 -7.44 -13.05 -0.47
N ALA A 226 -8.42 -12.28 -0.97
CA ALA A 226 -9.83 -12.63 -0.88
C ALA A 226 -10.18 -13.92 -1.64
N PHE A 227 -9.57 -14.15 -2.80
CA PHE A 227 -9.72 -15.38 -3.57
C PHE A 227 -9.19 -16.60 -2.80
N LYS A 228 -8.01 -16.45 -2.18
CA LYS A 228 -7.37 -17.53 -1.41
C LYS A 228 -8.16 -17.86 -0.14
N MET A 229 -8.64 -16.84 0.55
CA MET A 229 -9.32 -16.96 1.84
C MET A 229 -10.84 -17.12 1.72
N GLY A 230 -11.39 -17.09 0.50
CA GLY A 230 -12.82 -17.15 0.21
C GLY A 230 -13.64 -15.99 0.83
N LEU A 231 -13.08 -14.79 0.78
CA LEU A 231 -13.66 -13.55 1.31
C LEU A 231 -14.48 -12.80 0.23
N PRO A 232 -15.47 -11.98 0.62
CA PRO A 232 -16.17 -11.10 -0.31
C PRO A 232 -15.23 -10.02 -0.86
N PHE A 233 -15.47 -9.60 -2.11
CA PHE A 233 -14.67 -8.59 -2.80
C PHE A 233 -15.51 -7.82 -3.83
N GLY A 234 -15.17 -6.56 -4.05
CA GLY A 234 -15.79 -5.69 -5.04
C GLY A 234 -14.99 -4.41 -5.25
N TYR A 235 -15.42 -3.63 -6.24
CA TYR A 235 -14.77 -2.39 -6.66
C TYR A 235 -15.81 -1.39 -7.18
N ALA A 236 -15.49 -0.12 -7.06
CA ALA A 236 -16.27 0.99 -7.57
C ALA A 236 -15.73 1.46 -8.93
N LYS A 237 -16.63 1.88 -9.81
CA LYS A 237 -16.30 2.66 -11.00
C LYS A 237 -16.37 4.13 -10.62
N CYS A 238 -15.23 4.79 -10.71
CA CYS A 238 -15.10 6.19 -10.32
C CYS A 238 -14.66 7.03 -11.52
N THR A 239 -14.91 8.33 -11.46
CA THR A 239 -14.32 9.28 -12.41
C THR A 239 -12.86 9.55 -12.05
N ARG A 240 -12.07 10.08 -12.98
CA ARG A 240 -10.68 10.49 -12.69
C ARG A 240 -10.58 11.80 -11.90
N GLY A 241 -11.68 12.54 -11.77
CA GLY A 241 -11.67 13.94 -11.37
C GLY A 241 -11.18 14.82 -12.53
N ASP A 242 -11.91 15.88 -12.83
CA ASP A 242 -11.67 16.79 -13.96
C ASP A 242 -12.28 18.18 -13.66
N GLY A 243 -11.83 19.21 -14.36
CA GLY A 243 -12.42 20.56 -14.26
C GLY A 243 -12.46 21.15 -12.85
N GLY A 244 -11.49 20.79 -12.00
CA GLY A 244 -11.44 21.23 -10.60
C GLY A 244 -12.38 20.47 -9.66
N GLN A 245 -12.97 19.35 -10.10
CA GLN A 245 -13.83 18.50 -9.28
C GLN A 245 -13.11 17.21 -8.86
N PRO A 246 -13.29 16.76 -7.61
CA PRO A 246 -12.69 15.52 -7.15
C PRO A 246 -13.33 14.29 -7.82
N PRO A 247 -12.61 13.15 -7.87
CA PRO A 247 -13.16 11.86 -8.28
C PRO A 247 -14.46 11.51 -7.54
N ARG A 248 -15.44 10.94 -8.26
CA ARG A 248 -16.69 10.42 -7.68
C ARG A 248 -16.97 9.02 -8.17
N CYS A 249 -17.50 8.17 -7.29
CA CYS A 249 -17.87 6.80 -7.63
C CYS A 249 -19.37 6.69 -7.88
N GLN A 250 -19.76 6.13 -9.04
CA GLN A 250 -21.17 6.10 -9.46
C GLN A 250 -21.78 4.71 -9.42
N GLN A 251 -20.95 3.68 -9.55
CA GLN A 251 -21.39 2.30 -9.63
C GLN A 251 -20.46 1.42 -8.80
N TRP A 252 -21.03 0.37 -8.23
CA TRP A 252 -20.27 -0.61 -7.47
C TRP A 252 -20.62 -2.03 -7.93
N TRP A 253 -19.58 -2.77 -8.28
CA TRP A 253 -19.63 -4.14 -8.76
C TRP A 253 -18.87 -5.04 -7.79
N ASN A 254 -19.25 -6.32 -7.75
CA ASN A 254 -18.63 -7.27 -6.84
C ASN A 254 -18.65 -8.69 -7.42
N ILE A 255 -18.01 -9.61 -6.72
CA ILE A 255 -17.87 -10.99 -7.22
C ILE A 255 -19.18 -11.78 -7.30
N VAL A 256 -20.28 -11.26 -6.75
CA VAL A 256 -21.64 -11.83 -6.86
C VAL A 256 -22.46 -11.09 -7.93
N LYS A 257 -22.41 -9.75 -7.92
CA LYS A 257 -23.01 -8.86 -8.92
C LYS A 257 -21.89 -8.34 -9.83
N GLU A 258 -21.51 -9.15 -10.81
CA GLU A 258 -20.45 -8.82 -11.78
C GLU A 258 -20.90 -7.68 -12.72
N GLU A 259 -19.94 -6.86 -13.16
CA GLU A 259 -20.15 -5.86 -14.20
C GLU A 259 -20.58 -6.55 -15.52
N PRO A 260 -21.63 -6.07 -16.18
CA PRO A 260 -22.01 -6.61 -17.48
C PRO A 260 -20.88 -6.36 -18.50
N PRO A 261 -20.63 -7.29 -19.44
CA PRO A 261 -19.65 -7.05 -20.48
C PRO A 261 -20.03 -5.79 -21.27
N PRO A 262 -19.05 -4.97 -21.69
CA PRO A 262 -19.34 -3.79 -22.50
C PRO A 262 -20.10 -4.20 -23.76
N GLU A 263 -21.12 -3.42 -24.13
CA GLU A 263 -21.82 -3.63 -25.39
C GLU A 263 -20.80 -3.58 -26.55
N PRO A 264 -20.90 -4.47 -27.54
CA PRO A 264 -20.05 -4.36 -28.72
C PRO A 264 -20.26 -2.97 -29.32
N LEU A 265 -19.21 -2.16 -29.34
CA LEU A 265 -19.22 -0.88 -30.05
C LEU A 265 -19.54 -1.18 -31.52
N LEU A 266 -20.79 -1.00 -31.91
CA LEU A 266 -21.15 -0.81 -33.30
C LEU A 266 -20.52 0.53 -33.68
N LEU A 267 -19.39 0.49 -34.37
CA LEU A 267 -18.78 1.66 -35.00
C LEU A 267 -19.74 2.17 -36.09
N GLU A 268 -20.81 2.83 -35.68
CA GLU A 268 -21.69 3.60 -36.57
C GLU A 268 -21.47 5.09 -36.32
N GLN A 269 -20.78 5.71 -37.29
CA GLN A 269 -20.93 7.09 -37.73
C GLN A 269 -20.68 8.21 -36.71
N GLN A 270 -19.40 8.54 -36.50
CA GLN A 270 -18.97 9.89 -36.10
C GLN A 270 -17.91 10.46 -37.06
N MET A 271 -18.15 10.39 -38.37
CA MET A 271 -17.42 11.21 -39.35
C MET A 271 -18.32 11.51 -40.55
N ALA A 272 -19.18 12.52 -40.44
CA ALA A 272 -19.71 13.23 -41.60
C ALA A 272 -20.33 14.56 -41.17
N ARG A 273 -19.55 15.64 -41.24
CA ARG A 273 -19.95 16.97 -41.76
C ARG A 273 -18.76 17.93 -41.63
N VAL A 274 -17.83 17.81 -42.57
CA VAL A 274 -17.02 18.95 -43.01
C VAL A 274 -17.56 19.31 -44.40
N PRO A 275 -18.00 20.55 -44.68
CA PRO A 275 -18.46 20.91 -46.01
C PRO A 275 -17.27 21.02 -46.94
N THR A 276 -17.21 20.15 -47.95
CA THR A 276 -16.24 20.17 -49.03
C THR A 276 -16.57 21.29 -50.01
N VAL A 277 -15.69 22.29 -50.12
CA VAL A 277 -15.59 23.13 -51.31
C VAL A 277 -14.16 23.03 -51.84
N LEU A 278 -14.09 22.76 -53.14
CA LEU A 278 -12.98 22.96 -54.08
C LEU A 278 -11.99 21.80 -54.35
N PHE A 279 -11.96 21.48 -55.66
CA PHE A 279 -11.05 20.66 -56.46
C PHE A 279 -11.28 19.15 -56.57
N GLY A 280 -11.87 18.80 -57.72
CA GLY A 280 -11.90 17.45 -58.27
C GLY A 280 -10.72 17.15 -59.20
N VAL A 281 -10.89 16.04 -59.91
CA VAL A 281 -9.99 15.41 -60.90
C VAL A 281 -8.91 14.52 -60.29
N PHE A 282 -9.28 13.30 -59.89
CA PHE A 282 -8.54 12.04 -60.15
C PHE A 282 -9.45 10.86 -59.76
N GLY A 283 -9.85 10.05 -60.73
CA GLY A 283 -10.65 8.84 -60.50
C GLY A 283 -9.87 7.82 -59.69
N HIS A 284 -10.36 7.46 -58.51
CA HIS A 284 -9.90 6.31 -57.75
C HIS A 284 -11.11 5.46 -57.37
N ALA A 285 -10.98 4.16 -57.61
CA ALA A 285 -11.97 3.13 -57.36
C ALA A 285 -12.56 3.20 -55.94
N ALA A 286 -13.85 2.87 -55.82
CA ALA A 286 -14.52 2.74 -54.54
C ALA A 286 -13.73 1.76 -53.64
N PRO A 287 -13.43 2.13 -52.38
CA PRO A 287 -12.78 1.20 -51.47
C PRO A 287 -13.73 0.01 -51.22
N PRO A 288 -13.20 -1.22 -51.07
CA PRO A 288 -14.04 -2.37 -50.73
C PRO A 288 -14.74 -2.12 -49.38
N PRO A 289 -15.93 -2.71 -49.14
CA PRO A 289 -16.63 -2.55 -47.88
C PRO A 289 -15.71 -3.00 -46.74
N ARG A 290 -15.35 -2.05 -45.86
CA ARG A 290 -14.61 -2.36 -44.64
C ARG A 290 -15.48 -3.30 -43.81
N THR A 291 -15.05 -4.54 -43.69
CA THR A 291 -15.63 -5.48 -42.74
C THR A 291 -15.48 -4.89 -41.35
N THR A 292 -16.61 -4.54 -40.73
CA THR A 292 -16.68 -4.17 -39.31
C THR A 292 -16.24 -5.40 -38.52
N ARG A 293 -14.95 -5.44 -38.16
CA ARG A 293 -14.43 -6.49 -37.30
C ARG A 293 -14.96 -6.22 -35.90
N ALA A 294 -16.11 -6.81 -35.57
CA ALA A 294 -16.65 -6.77 -34.22
C ALA A 294 -15.53 -7.14 -33.23
N VAL A 295 -15.25 -6.23 -32.29
CA VAL A 295 -14.29 -6.48 -31.22
C VAL A 295 -14.85 -7.67 -30.42
N ARG A 296 -14.19 -8.83 -30.52
CA ARG A 296 -14.58 -10.00 -29.73
C ARG A 296 -14.23 -9.72 -28.27
N VAL A 297 -15.23 -9.44 -27.46
CA VAL A 297 -15.07 -9.40 -26.00
C VAL A 297 -14.65 -10.81 -25.55
N PRO A 298 -13.49 -10.98 -24.88
CA PRO A 298 -13.04 -12.29 -24.45
C PRO A 298 -14.03 -12.86 -23.44
N ARG A 299 -14.42 -14.13 -23.61
CA ARG A 299 -15.36 -14.79 -22.68
C ARG A 299 -14.60 -15.28 -21.45
N LYS A 300 -15.20 -15.10 -20.26
CA LYS A 300 -14.67 -15.63 -18.99
C LYS A 300 -14.39 -17.14 -19.12
N PRO A 301 -13.15 -17.60 -18.89
CA PRO A 301 -12.80 -19.01 -18.93
C PRO A 301 -13.55 -19.82 -17.88
N GLN A 302 -13.81 -21.10 -18.18
CA GLN A 302 -14.42 -22.02 -17.21
C GLN A 302 -13.41 -22.44 -16.14
N GLY A 303 -13.92 -22.62 -14.91
CA GLY A 303 -13.14 -23.08 -13.77
C GLY A 303 -12.66 -21.96 -12.86
N LEU A 304 -12.43 -22.32 -11.60
CA LEU A 304 -12.13 -21.37 -10.52
C LEU A 304 -10.83 -20.57 -10.78
N VAL A 305 -9.74 -21.26 -11.10
CA VAL A 305 -8.42 -20.66 -11.29
C VAL A 305 -8.34 -19.85 -12.60
N PRO A 306 -8.75 -20.36 -13.78
CA PRO A 306 -8.81 -19.55 -14.99
C PRO A 306 -9.75 -18.35 -14.88
N GLY A 307 -10.89 -18.51 -14.21
CA GLY A 307 -11.85 -17.43 -13.97
C GLY A 307 -11.28 -16.32 -13.09
N PHE A 308 -10.51 -16.66 -12.04
CA PHE A 308 -9.79 -15.68 -11.22
C PHE A 308 -8.72 -14.93 -12.01
N GLY A 309 -7.91 -15.65 -12.81
CA GLY A 309 -6.90 -15.01 -13.65
C GLY A 309 -7.49 -14.03 -14.67
N TYR A 310 -8.65 -14.36 -15.25
CA TYR A 310 -9.43 -13.45 -16.11
C TYR A 310 -9.95 -12.23 -15.33
N TYR A 311 -10.48 -12.44 -14.13
CA TYR A 311 -11.01 -11.37 -13.29
C TYR A 311 -9.94 -10.32 -12.94
N LEU A 312 -8.73 -10.74 -12.55
CA LEU A 312 -7.63 -9.80 -12.30
C LEU A 312 -7.22 -9.03 -13.56
N ARG A 313 -6.88 -9.76 -14.63
CA ARG A 313 -6.23 -9.19 -15.83
C ARG A 313 -7.18 -8.38 -16.72
N THR A 314 -8.47 -8.64 -16.64
CA THR A 314 -9.46 -7.98 -17.50
C THR A 314 -10.42 -7.16 -16.66
N THR A 315 -11.19 -7.81 -15.78
CA THR A 315 -12.25 -7.10 -15.04
C THR A 315 -11.70 -5.99 -14.13
N LEU A 316 -10.68 -6.29 -13.31
CA LEU A 316 -10.13 -5.29 -12.40
C LEU A 316 -9.23 -4.27 -13.13
N ALA A 317 -8.29 -4.75 -13.95
CA ALA A 317 -7.37 -3.89 -14.70
C ALA A 317 -8.10 -2.83 -15.56
N ASP A 318 -9.27 -3.16 -16.12
CA ASP A 318 -10.06 -2.23 -16.94
C ASP A 318 -11.01 -1.35 -16.10
N ALA A 319 -11.15 -1.60 -14.81
CA ALA A 319 -12.16 -0.96 -13.97
C ALA A 319 -11.63 0.04 -12.96
N VAL A 320 -10.47 -0.21 -12.36
CA VAL A 320 -9.92 0.65 -11.31
C VAL A 320 -8.83 1.54 -11.88
N HIS A 321 -8.66 2.72 -11.29
CA HIS A 321 -7.56 3.62 -11.61
C HIS A 321 -7.30 4.56 -10.43
N SER A 322 -6.35 5.47 -10.57
CA SER A 322 -5.92 6.38 -9.50
C SER A 322 -7.01 7.29 -8.91
N GLY A 323 -8.17 7.42 -9.57
CA GLY A 323 -9.31 8.19 -9.07
C GLY A 323 -10.02 7.47 -7.92
N ASN A 324 -10.01 6.14 -7.91
CA ASN A 324 -10.57 5.32 -6.83
C ASN A 324 -9.92 5.65 -5.46
N GLY A 325 -8.62 5.93 -5.45
CA GLY A 325 -7.86 6.28 -4.24
C GLY A 325 -8.08 7.72 -3.76
N ARG A 326 -8.53 8.62 -4.64
CA ARG A 326 -8.54 10.07 -4.44
C ARG A 326 -9.92 10.67 -4.22
N THR A 327 -10.97 9.88 -4.09
CA THR A 327 -12.30 10.37 -3.69
C THR A 327 -12.26 11.15 -2.37
N THR A 328 -13.28 11.98 -2.12
CA THR A 328 -13.32 12.80 -0.89
C THR A 328 -13.33 11.91 0.35
N ALA A 329 -12.76 12.41 1.44
CA ALA A 329 -12.50 11.63 2.65
C ALA A 329 -13.80 11.15 3.33
N ASP A 330 -14.91 11.86 3.13
CA ASP A 330 -16.22 11.62 3.72
C ASP A 330 -17.19 10.82 2.81
N ASP A 331 -16.80 10.49 1.57
CA ASP A 331 -17.67 9.82 0.60
C ASP A 331 -17.83 8.31 0.89
N ASN A 332 -19.07 7.90 1.14
CA ASN A 332 -19.49 6.52 1.42
C ASN A 332 -19.52 5.59 0.20
N ASP A 333 -19.58 6.15 -1.02
CA ASP A 333 -19.76 5.37 -2.25
C ASP A 333 -18.45 4.83 -2.85
N THR A 334 -17.36 5.03 -2.12
CA THR A 334 -15.98 4.71 -2.50
C THR A 334 -15.56 3.33 -2.00
N ASP A 335 -14.41 2.80 -2.46
CA ASP A 335 -13.90 1.52 -1.92
C ASP A 335 -12.98 1.69 -0.72
N TYR A 336 -12.61 2.93 -0.39
CA TYR A 336 -11.64 3.24 0.64
C TYR A 336 -12.24 4.18 1.69
N TYR A 337 -11.75 4.08 2.92
CA TYR A 337 -12.02 5.07 3.96
C TYR A 337 -10.70 5.55 4.59
N PRO A 338 -10.62 6.83 5.00
CA PRO A 338 -9.43 7.39 5.65
C PRO A 338 -9.30 6.88 7.09
N VAL A 339 -8.07 6.72 7.54
CA VAL A 339 -7.73 6.23 8.89
C VAL A 339 -6.98 7.26 9.72
N PRO A 340 -6.95 7.17 11.06
CA PRO A 340 -6.05 7.96 11.89
C PRO A 340 -4.58 7.78 11.50
N LEU A 341 -3.75 8.78 11.75
CA LEU A 341 -2.29 8.65 11.66
C LEU A 341 -1.72 8.12 12.97
N THR A 342 -1.79 6.81 13.18
CA THR A 342 -1.28 6.16 14.40
C THR A 342 -0.51 4.90 14.06
N ALA A 343 0.33 4.44 14.98
CA ALA A 343 1.04 3.18 14.84
C ALA A 343 0.09 1.99 14.63
N ASP A 344 -1.08 2.02 15.29
CA ASP A 344 -2.05 0.92 15.25
C ASP A 344 -2.85 0.85 13.94
N THR A 345 -3.02 2.01 13.29
CA THR A 345 -3.80 2.14 12.06
C THR A 345 -2.93 2.04 10.81
N LEU A 346 -1.67 2.44 10.86
CA LEU A 346 -0.74 2.39 9.72
C LEU A 346 0.00 1.04 9.64
N ARG A 347 -0.76 -0.02 9.37
CA ARG A 347 -0.24 -1.40 9.25
C ARG A 347 0.01 -1.81 7.80
N PRO A 348 0.80 -2.89 7.54
CA PRO A 348 0.93 -3.46 6.21
C PRO A 348 -0.44 -3.71 5.55
N GLY A 349 -0.56 -3.40 4.26
CA GLY A 349 -1.82 -3.41 3.51
C GLY A 349 -2.59 -2.09 3.53
N THR A 350 -2.20 -1.10 4.35
CA THR A 350 -2.76 0.26 4.32
C THR A 350 -2.36 0.93 3.01
N VAL A 351 -3.32 1.56 2.33
CA VAL A 351 -3.14 2.24 1.06
C VAL A 351 -2.79 3.70 1.32
N TYR A 352 -1.82 4.26 0.61
CA TYR A 352 -1.59 5.69 0.56
C TYR A 352 -1.97 6.19 -0.83
N ALA A 353 -2.85 7.18 -0.90
CA ALA A 353 -3.18 7.86 -2.14
C ALA A 353 -2.61 9.28 -2.09
N ASP A 354 -1.70 9.60 -2.99
CA ASP A 354 -1.23 10.98 -3.13
C ASP A 354 -2.28 11.84 -3.89
N PRO A 355 -2.15 13.18 -3.85
CA PRO A 355 -3.08 14.08 -4.54
C PRO A 355 -3.11 13.93 -6.07
N TYR A 356 -2.06 13.36 -6.66
CA TYR A 356 -1.81 13.35 -8.11
C TYR A 356 -2.03 11.98 -8.75
N GLY A 357 -2.42 10.99 -7.94
CA GLY A 357 -2.82 9.67 -8.37
C GLY A 357 -1.75 8.59 -8.25
N HIS A 358 -0.61 8.87 -7.62
CA HIS A 358 0.33 7.83 -7.22
C HIS A 358 -0.20 7.12 -5.98
N ILE A 359 -0.27 5.80 -6.05
CA ILE A 359 -0.80 4.96 -4.98
C ILE A 359 0.31 4.03 -4.48
N LEU A 360 0.45 3.93 -3.16
CA LEU A 360 1.38 3.02 -2.51
C LEU A 360 0.65 2.12 -1.53
N VAL A 361 1.21 0.93 -1.25
CA VAL A 361 0.70 0.03 -0.21
C VAL A 361 1.79 -0.17 0.84
N LEU A 362 1.51 0.16 2.10
CA LEU A 362 2.44 -0.12 3.19
C LEU A 362 2.72 -1.62 3.26
N VAL A 363 3.98 -2.01 3.40
CA VAL A 363 4.39 -3.42 3.50
C VAL A 363 5.08 -3.75 4.80
N LYS A 364 5.74 -2.77 5.44
CA LYS A 364 6.46 -3.02 6.69
C LYS A 364 6.57 -1.75 7.50
N ARG A 365 6.50 -1.89 8.82
CA ARG A 365 6.91 -0.86 9.78
C ARG A 365 8.22 -1.31 10.41
N VAL A 366 9.25 -0.49 10.28
CA VAL A 366 10.50 -0.67 11.00
C VAL A 366 10.40 0.18 12.26
N PRO A 367 10.44 -0.42 13.46
CA PRO A 367 10.38 0.34 14.70
C PRO A 367 11.64 1.20 14.86
N GLN A 368 11.49 2.33 15.55
CA GLN A 368 12.63 3.11 16.02
C GLN A 368 13.51 2.23 16.93
N SER A 369 14.82 2.38 16.82
CA SER A 369 15.79 1.71 17.67
C SER A 369 16.77 2.72 18.27
N GLY A 370 17.65 2.29 19.18
CA GLY A 370 18.79 3.12 19.61
C GLY A 370 19.68 3.52 18.43
N ASP A 371 19.59 2.76 17.33
CA ASP A 371 20.38 2.92 16.12
C ASP A 371 19.66 3.63 14.95
N GLY A 372 18.56 4.32 15.19
CA GLY A 372 17.98 5.20 14.15
C GLY A 372 16.49 5.40 14.25
N ALA A 373 16.00 6.32 13.42
CA ALA A 373 14.59 6.60 13.27
C ALA A 373 13.81 5.36 12.77
N GLY A 374 12.56 5.23 13.22
CA GLY A 374 11.65 4.27 12.61
C GLY A 374 11.29 4.69 11.19
N VAL A 375 10.85 3.74 10.37
CA VAL A 375 10.49 4.01 8.96
C VAL A 375 9.36 3.11 8.50
N PHE A 376 8.44 3.65 7.71
CA PHE A 376 7.50 2.85 6.94
C PHE A 376 8.09 2.47 5.58
N LEU A 377 7.93 1.22 5.21
CA LEU A 377 8.20 0.73 3.86
C LEU A 377 6.87 0.50 3.14
N ALA A 378 6.85 0.79 1.85
CA ALA A 378 5.72 0.55 0.97
C ALA A 378 6.18 -0.05 -0.35
N ILE A 379 5.22 -0.47 -1.16
CA ILE A 379 5.45 -0.82 -2.57
C ILE A 379 4.55 0.00 -3.48
N ASP A 380 5.02 0.21 -4.70
CA ASP A 380 4.24 0.76 -5.79
C ASP A 380 4.44 -0.06 -7.07
N GLY A 381 3.41 -0.09 -7.91
CA GLY A 381 3.46 -0.65 -9.25
C GLY A 381 3.80 0.47 -10.25
N GLN A 382 4.63 0.15 -11.24
CA GLN A 382 4.97 1.06 -12.34
C GLN A 382 4.15 0.67 -13.59
N PRO A 383 3.93 1.60 -14.54
CA PRO A 383 3.20 1.31 -15.78
C PRO A 383 3.81 0.19 -16.64
N ASP A 384 5.11 -0.09 -16.49
CA ASP A 384 5.81 -1.21 -17.15
C ASP A 384 5.56 -2.58 -16.47
N GLY A 385 4.80 -2.59 -15.37
CA GLY A 385 4.48 -3.76 -14.56
C GLY A 385 5.46 -4.03 -13.42
N THR A 386 6.56 -3.27 -13.32
CA THR A 386 7.55 -3.41 -12.26
C THR A 386 6.94 -3.05 -10.91
N VAL A 387 7.28 -3.81 -9.86
CA VAL A 387 6.88 -3.52 -8.47
C VAL A 387 8.14 -3.23 -7.67
N ALA A 388 8.20 -2.08 -7.00
CA ALA A 388 9.39 -1.66 -6.27
C ALA A 388 9.08 -1.33 -4.82
N ARG A 389 10.00 -1.67 -3.91
CA ARG A 389 9.91 -1.26 -2.50
C ARG A 389 10.45 0.16 -2.33
N LYS A 390 9.73 0.98 -1.56
CA LYS A 390 10.00 2.38 -1.28
C LYS A 390 10.00 2.64 0.23
N ARG A 391 10.81 3.60 0.68
CA ARG A 391 10.73 4.15 2.04
C ARG A 391 9.75 5.32 2.09
N PHE A 392 9.14 5.52 3.25
CA PHE A 392 8.41 6.73 3.57
C PHE A 392 9.35 7.91 3.69
N TRP A 393 9.09 8.94 2.89
CA TRP A 393 9.64 10.28 3.00
C TRP A 393 8.82 11.22 2.10
N ARG A 394 8.99 12.54 2.27
CA ARG A 394 8.13 13.56 1.65
C ARG A 394 7.99 13.45 0.12
N GLY A 395 9.04 13.07 -0.60
CA GLY A 395 8.99 12.96 -2.07
C GLY A 395 8.35 11.67 -2.60
N ASN A 396 8.31 10.59 -1.81
CA ASN A 396 7.57 9.38 -2.19
C ASN A 396 6.09 9.46 -1.77
N PHE A 397 5.81 10.16 -0.68
CA PHE A 397 4.48 10.30 -0.09
C PHE A 397 4.07 11.77 -0.15
N LEU A 398 3.79 12.25 -1.36
CA LEU A 398 3.37 13.63 -1.60
C LEU A 398 2.03 13.89 -0.92
N PHE A 399 1.91 15.03 -0.25
CA PHE A 399 0.70 15.42 0.46
C PHE A 399 0.40 16.89 0.19
N ALA A 400 -0.85 17.18 -0.17
CA ALA A 400 -1.35 18.53 -0.40
C ALA A 400 -2.87 18.54 -0.20
N GLN A 401 -3.39 19.53 0.52
CA GLN A 401 -4.83 19.73 0.61
C GLN A 401 -5.28 20.58 -0.56
N ASP A 402 -6.01 19.96 -1.49
CA ASP A 402 -6.72 20.64 -2.56
C ASP A 402 -8.04 19.89 -2.81
N PRO A 403 -9.20 20.48 -2.51
CA PRO A 403 -10.50 19.85 -2.75
C PRO A 403 -10.70 19.38 -4.19
N ALA A 404 -10.06 20.02 -5.17
CA ALA A 404 -10.12 19.62 -6.58
C ALA A 404 -9.38 18.29 -6.86
N LEU A 405 -8.35 17.99 -6.09
CA LEU A 405 -7.57 16.74 -6.20
C LEU A 405 -8.20 15.59 -5.43
N GLY A 406 -9.12 15.91 -4.53
CA GLY A 406 -9.87 15.00 -3.68
C GLY A 406 -9.18 14.74 -2.33
N GLY A 407 -9.36 13.57 -1.74
CA GLY A 407 -8.86 13.28 -0.39
C GLY A 407 -7.57 12.46 -0.40
N PRO A 408 -6.37 13.06 -0.31
CA PRO A 408 -5.12 12.30 -0.19
C PRO A 408 -4.91 11.74 1.22
N GLY A 409 -3.96 10.82 1.35
CA GLY A 409 -3.53 10.27 2.63
C GLY A 409 -3.67 8.76 2.75
N PHE A 410 -3.55 8.27 3.97
CA PHE A 410 -3.64 6.86 4.32
C PHE A 410 -5.09 6.39 4.44
N LYS A 411 -5.38 5.24 3.83
CA LYS A 411 -6.72 4.66 3.68
C LYS A 411 -6.70 3.14 3.84
N ARG A 412 -7.86 2.58 4.13
CA ARG A 412 -8.11 1.13 4.12
C ARG A 412 -9.30 0.78 3.24
N PHE A 413 -9.35 -0.46 2.74
CA PHE A 413 -10.51 -0.97 2.02
C PHE A 413 -11.74 -0.97 2.93
N ARG A 414 -12.85 -0.42 2.44
CA ARG A 414 -14.14 -0.52 3.13
C ARG A 414 -14.52 -1.98 3.32
N PRO A 415 -14.93 -2.38 4.53
CA PRO A 415 -15.39 -3.74 4.78
C PRO A 415 -16.59 -4.08 3.92
N ILE A 416 -16.58 -5.26 3.32
CA ILE A 416 -17.71 -5.80 2.57
C ILE A 416 -18.39 -6.87 3.41
N VAL A 417 -19.66 -6.64 3.72
CA VAL A 417 -20.51 -7.58 4.44
C VAL A 417 -21.43 -8.31 3.48
N ARG A 418 -21.79 -9.54 3.86
CA ARG A 418 -22.74 -10.37 3.12
C ARG A 418 -24.05 -10.44 3.90
N GLU A 419 -25.10 -9.92 3.29
CA GLU A 419 -26.46 -9.93 3.85
C GLU A 419 -27.07 -11.33 3.82
N LYS A 420 -28.15 -11.54 4.58
CA LYS A 420 -28.84 -12.85 4.66
C LYS A 420 -29.35 -13.36 3.31
N ASN A 421 -29.71 -12.46 2.40
CA ASN A 421 -30.14 -12.79 1.04
C ASN A 421 -28.97 -13.09 0.08
N GLY A 422 -27.73 -13.04 0.56
CA GLY A 422 -26.52 -13.29 -0.20
C GLY A 422 -25.95 -12.07 -0.94
N THR A 423 -26.64 -10.93 -0.91
CA THR A 423 -26.17 -9.67 -1.48
C THR A 423 -24.97 -9.15 -0.69
N LEU A 424 -23.99 -8.61 -1.40
CA LEU A 424 -22.84 -7.94 -0.79
C LEU A 424 -23.10 -6.44 -0.67
N ARG A 425 -22.59 -5.81 0.38
CA ARG A 425 -22.66 -4.36 0.60
C ARG A 425 -21.40 -3.87 1.31
N ARG A 426 -20.96 -2.65 1.01
CA ARG A 426 -19.89 -1.96 1.75
C ARG A 426 -20.46 -1.27 2.98
N LEU A 427 -19.69 -1.24 4.07
CA LEU A 427 -20.03 -0.43 5.24
C LEU A 427 -19.85 1.07 4.96
N THR A 428 -20.76 1.88 5.48
CA THR A 428 -20.63 3.34 5.51
C THR A 428 -19.59 3.78 6.54
N ASN A 429 -19.17 5.05 6.48
CA ASN A 429 -18.26 5.66 7.46
C ASN A 429 -18.79 5.53 8.89
N ASP A 430 -20.08 5.81 9.10
CA ASP A 430 -20.72 5.69 10.42
C ASP A 430 -20.75 4.24 10.90
N GLU A 431 -21.05 3.29 10.01
CA GLU A 431 -21.01 1.87 10.35
C GLU A 431 -19.60 1.41 10.72
N ILE A 432 -18.56 1.88 10.00
CA ILE A 432 -17.16 1.56 10.28
C ILE A 432 -16.74 2.12 11.64
N ALA A 433 -17.04 3.40 11.90
CA ALA A 433 -16.70 4.08 13.15
C ALA A 433 -17.29 3.39 14.39
N ASN A 434 -18.48 2.79 14.25
CA ASN A 434 -19.16 2.09 15.34
C ASN A 434 -18.94 0.56 15.33
N ASN A 435 -18.11 0.03 14.42
CA ASN A 435 -17.87 -1.41 14.31
C ASN A 435 -16.67 -1.84 15.16
N ARG A 436 -16.87 -2.86 16.02
CA ARG A 436 -15.83 -3.44 16.89
C ARG A 436 -14.57 -3.93 16.18
N ASP A 437 -14.68 -4.37 14.92
CA ASP A 437 -13.56 -4.94 14.15
C ASP A 437 -12.75 -3.86 13.39
N TYR A 438 -13.29 -2.64 13.27
CA TYR A 438 -12.69 -1.55 12.51
C TYR A 438 -12.49 -0.32 13.39
N GLY A 439 -13.55 0.46 13.65
CA GLY A 439 -13.55 1.56 14.62
C GLY A 439 -12.56 2.69 14.32
N ASP A 440 -11.99 2.70 13.11
CA ASP A 440 -10.82 3.48 12.73
C ASP A 440 -11.08 4.39 11.52
N TYR A 441 -12.34 4.75 11.26
CA TYR A 441 -12.65 5.84 10.35
C TYR A 441 -12.25 7.18 10.97
N SER A 442 -11.48 7.99 10.24
CA SER A 442 -11.09 9.33 10.72
C SER A 442 -10.89 10.34 9.59
N LEU A 443 -11.36 11.56 9.84
CA LEU A 443 -11.14 12.74 9.01
C LEU A 443 -9.97 13.61 9.51
N ASP A 444 -9.09 13.08 10.37
CA ASP A 444 -8.01 13.90 10.94
C ASP A 444 -7.01 14.35 9.89
N GLN A 445 -6.68 13.48 8.94
CA GLN A 445 -5.75 13.79 7.85
C GLN A 445 -6.25 14.96 6.99
N SER A 446 -7.56 15.07 6.74
CA SER A 446 -8.13 16.14 5.91
C SER A 446 -8.12 17.51 6.59
N LYS A 447 -7.75 17.57 7.88
CA LYS A 447 -7.61 18.82 8.66
C LYS A 447 -6.15 19.27 8.80
N LEU A 448 -5.21 18.48 8.30
CA LEU A 448 -3.78 18.77 8.43
C LEU A 448 -3.27 19.57 7.23
N GLU A 449 -2.58 20.65 7.53
CA GLU A 449 -1.69 21.33 6.59
C GLU A 449 -0.48 20.43 6.26
N VAL A 450 0.21 20.74 5.16
CA VAL A 450 1.30 19.91 4.62
C VAL A 450 2.41 19.63 5.66
N GLU A 451 2.91 20.67 6.34
CA GLU A 451 3.95 20.48 7.37
C GLU A 451 3.42 19.68 8.58
N ALA A 452 2.17 19.92 8.99
CA ALA A 452 1.57 19.23 10.13
C ALA A 452 1.35 17.73 9.85
N PHE A 453 1.04 17.36 8.60
CA PHE A 453 0.98 15.96 8.17
C PHE A 453 2.34 15.26 8.33
N TYR A 454 3.41 15.89 7.83
CA TYR A 454 4.74 15.29 7.93
C TYR A 454 5.26 15.27 9.37
N ASP A 455 5.00 16.30 10.16
CA ASP A 455 5.31 16.32 11.59
C ASP A 455 4.62 15.16 12.33
N ARG A 456 3.35 14.90 12.01
CA ARG A 456 2.59 13.78 12.57
C ARG A 456 3.15 12.43 12.15
N MET A 457 3.61 12.29 10.90
CA MET A 457 4.21 11.06 10.41
C MET A 457 5.58 10.79 11.06
N ASP A 458 6.40 11.83 11.25
CA ASP A 458 7.66 11.71 12.00
C ASP A 458 7.39 11.19 13.42
N ASP A 459 6.29 11.63 14.05
CA ASP A 459 5.89 11.18 15.39
C ASP A 459 5.44 9.72 15.46
N VAL A 460 4.70 9.27 14.44
CA VAL A 460 4.24 7.88 14.36
C VAL A 460 5.40 6.92 14.08
N MET A 461 6.35 7.33 13.24
CA MET A 461 7.51 6.52 12.90
C MET A 461 8.52 6.45 14.05
N SER A 462 8.80 7.59 14.70
CA SER A 462 9.82 7.71 15.74
C SER A 462 9.21 8.30 17.02
N PRO A 463 8.50 7.52 17.84
CA PRO A 463 7.82 8.05 19.02
C PRO A 463 8.78 8.63 20.07
N ALA A 464 9.98 8.06 20.22
CA ALA A 464 10.99 8.54 21.15
C ALA A 464 11.86 9.67 20.52
N PRO A 465 12.42 10.58 21.34
CA PRO A 465 13.29 11.63 20.84
C PRO A 465 14.50 11.09 20.07
N LEU A 466 14.85 11.75 18.96
CA LEU A 466 16.00 11.37 18.11
C LEU A 466 17.26 12.15 18.49
N ASP A 467 18.44 11.55 18.32
CA ASP A 467 19.68 12.31 18.35
C ASP A 467 19.72 13.26 17.13
N PRO A 468 19.82 14.59 17.32
CA PRO A 468 19.74 15.54 16.21
C PRO A 468 20.91 15.43 15.23
N MET A 469 22.10 15.07 15.70
CA MET A 469 23.32 14.94 14.89
C MET A 469 23.30 13.68 14.03
N ARG A 470 22.77 12.58 14.57
CA ARG A 470 22.53 11.36 13.81
C ARG A 470 21.44 11.57 12.77
N ALA A 471 20.33 12.18 13.17
CA ALA A 471 19.17 12.37 12.30
C ALA A 471 19.49 13.26 11.07
N ILE A 472 20.32 14.31 11.22
CA ILE A 472 20.74 15.10 10.06
C ILE A 472 21.65 14.30 9.11
N LYS A 473 22.55 13.45 9.64
CA LYS A 473 23.41 12.58 8.82
C LYS A 473 22.58 11.57 8.03
N GLU A 474 21.57 10.98 8.65
CA GLU A 474 20.63 10.07 7.98
C GLU A 474 19.84 10.80 6.87
N ALA A 475 19.39 12.03 7.12
CA ALA A 475 18.73 12.85 6.10
C ALA A 475 19.66 13.18 4.90
N ILE A 476 20.93 13.49 5.16
CA ILE A 476 21.93 13.74 4.11
C ILE A 476 22.24 12.47 3.32
N THR A 477 22.39 11.32 3.99
CA THR A 477 22.55 10.02 3.32
C THR A 477 21.35 9.70 2.41
N ALA A 478 20.12 9.95 2.87
CA ALA A 478 18.94 9.75 2.04
C ALA A 478 18.91 10.67 0.80
N LEU A 479 19.37 11.92 0.93
CA LEU A 479 19.54 12.83 -0.22
C LEU A 479 20.61 12.32 -1.20
N GLU A 480 21.74 11.83 -0.69
CA GLU A 480 22.82 11.25 -1.49
C GLU A 480 22.31 10.07 -2.33
N GLU A 481 21.50 9.20 -1.74
CA GLU A 481 20.82 8.11 -2.46
C GLU A 481 19.93 8.63 -3.59
N GLN A 482 19.15 9.71 -3.35
CA GLN A 482 18.31 10.31 -4.40
C GLN A 482 19.15 10.91 -5.54
N VAL A 483 20.26 11.57 -5.22
CA VAL A 483 21.19 12.12 -6.20
C VAL A 483 21.80 11.00 -7.05
N ASN A 484 22.29 9.93 -6.43
CA ASN A 484 22.84 8.78 -7.13
C ASN A 484 21.81 8.08 -8.02
N ALA A 485 20.57 7.95 -7.53
CA ALA A 485 19.49 7.42 -8.34
C ALA A 485 19.20 8.31 -9.57
N ARG A 486 19.32 9.63 -9.43
CA ARG A 486 19.21 10.58 -10.55
C ARG A 486 20.38 10.49 -11.52
N VAL A 487 21.61 10.23 -11.07
CA VAL A 487 22.77 9.96 -11.94
C VAL A 487 22.45 8.84 -12.93
N THR A 488 21.90 7.72 -12.47
CA THR A 488 21.47 6.64 -13.36
C THR A 488 20.40 7.08 -14.35
N SER A 489 19.43 7.90 -13.92
CA SER A 489 18.35 8.40 -14.78
C SER A 489 18.85 9.32 -15.89
N VAL A 490 19.76 10.25 -15.56
CA VAL A 490 20.36 11.17 -16.53
C VAL A 490 21.27 10.40 -17.48
N GLU A 491 22.01 9.41 -16.99
CA GLU A 491 22.84 8.52 -17.82
C GLU A 491 22.00 7.71 -18.82
N ASN A 492 20.82 7.21 -18.42
CA ASN A 492 19.92 6.54 -19.36
C ASN A 492 19.47 7.47 -20.50
N GLY A 493 19.14 8.72 -20.17
CA GLY A 493 18.84 9.74 -21.17
C GLY A 493 20.03 10.04 -22.09
N ARG A 494 21.25 10.14 -21.53
CA ARG A 494 22.48 10.31 -22.31
C ARG A 494 22.72 9.14 -23.27
N LYS A 495 22.56 7.90 -22.80
CA LYS A 495 22.69 6.69 -23.63
C LYS A 495 21.72 6.71 -24.80
N TYR A 496 20.45 7.01 -24.54
CA TYR A 496 19.45 7.20 -25.59
C TYR A 496 19.90 8.22 -26.65
N GLN A 497 20.45 9.36 -26.20
CA GLN A 497 20.94 10.41 -27.10
C GLN A 497 22.14 9.98 -27.96
N VAL A 498 23.12 9.27 -27.39
CA VAL A 498 24.33 8.85 -28.11
C VAL A 498 24.12 7.62 -28.99
N GLU A 499 23.13 6.78 -28.68
CA GLU A 499 22.73 5.60 -29.46
C GLU A 499 21.82 5.95 -30.65
N GLY A 500 21.60 7.25 -30.93
CA GLY A 500 20.84 7.71 -32.09
C GLY A 500 19.34 7.91 -31.83
N GLY A 501 18.94 8.05 -30.57
CA GLY A 501 17.59 8.44 -30.17
C GLY A 501 17.16 9.76 -30.83
N ARG A 502 15.89 9.85 -31.21
CA ARG A 502 15.32 11.04 -31.86
C ARG A 502 14.99 12.11 -30.82
N GLU A 503 14.80 13.34 -31.27
CA GLU A 503 14.19 14.36 -30.43
C GLU A 503 12.79 13.90 -29.99
N VAL A 504 12.52 14.01 -28.69
CA VAL A 504 11.25 13.57 -28.11
C VAL A 504 10.40 14.79 -27.81
N ALA A 505 9.15 14.78 -28.26
CA ALA A 505 8.22 15.86 -27.99
C ALA A 505 7.90 15.94 -26.49
N MET A 506 7.96 17.14 -25.93
CA MET A 506 7.52 17.41 -24.56
C MET A 506 5.99 17.39 -24.48
N PRO A 507 5.39 16.54 -23.62
CA PRO A 507 3.94 16.53 -23.36
C PRO A 507 3.42 17.87 -22.84
N ASP A 508 2.11 18.05 -22.91
CA ASP A 508 1.43 19.26 -22.44
C ASP A 508 0.88 19.10 -21.02
N GLY A 509 0.97 20.17 -20.24
CA GLY A 509 0.35 20.29 -18.93
C GLY A 509 0.83 19.24 -17.93
N ALA A 510 -0.10 18.70 -17.14
CA ALA A 510 0.16 17.64 -16.16
C ALA A 510 0.74 16.36 -16.80
N SER A 511 0.54 16.15 -18.11
CA SER A 511 0.99 14.95 -18.82
C SER A 511 2.51 14.76 -18.81
N ILE A 512 3.29 15.81 -18.50
CA ILE A 512 4.74 15.65 -18.32
C ILE A 512 5.09 14.68 -17.20
N PHE A 513 4.19 14.45 -16.24
CA PHE A 513 4.36 13.53 -15.10
C PHE A 513 3.65 12.18 -15.28
N GLU A 514 2.87 11.99 -16.35
CA GLU A 514 1.89 10.89 -16.47
C GLU A 514 1.90 10.18 -17.82
N THR A 515 2.87 10.48 -18.67
CA THR A 515 2.93 9.94 -20.03
C THR A 515 3.58 8.56 -20.08
N THR A 516 3.68 8.00 -21.29
CA THR A 516 4.41 6.76 -21.59
C THR A 516 5.39 6.99 -22.74
N GLY A 517 6.28 6.02 -22.96
CA GLY A 517 7.27 6.04 -24.03
C GLY A 517 8.49 6.89 -23.68
N ALA A 518 9.23 7.31 -24.71
CA ALA A 518 10.59 7.86 -24.54
C ALA A 518 10.68 9.09 -23.60
N TRP A 519 9.62 9.90 -23.47
CA TRP A 519 9.61 10.97 -22.47
C TRP A 519 9.62 10.40 -21.05
N GLU A 520 8.73 9.44 -20.76
CA GLU A 520 8.68 8.76 -19.46
C GLU A 520 9.99 8.00 -19.17
N ASP A 521 10.57 7.36 -20.19
CA ASP A 521 11.75 6.52 -20.03
C ASP A 521 13.05 7.33 -19.74
N PHE A 522 13.16 8.55 -20.29
CA PHE A 522 14.44 9.29 -20.35
C PHE A 522 14.40 10.73 -19.81
N ALA A 523 13.23 11.37 -19.76
CA ALA A 523 13.04 12.63 -19.02
C ALA A 523 12.88 12.32 -17.52
N THR A 524 13.02 13.35 -16.67
CA THR A 524 13.00 13.15 -15.22
C THR A 524 12.09 14.10 -14.42
N PRO A 525 10.96 14.63 -14.92
CA PRO A 525 10.20 15.65 -14.18
C PRO A 525 9.72 15.17 -12.81
N SER A 526 9.16 13.96 -12.72
CA SER A 526 8.77 13.36 -11.43
C SER A 526 9.95 13.18 -10.47
N ARG A 527 11.12 12.79 -10.98
CA ARG A 527 12.32 12.53 -10.18
C ARG A 527 12.95 13.84 -9.71
N ASP A 528 13.02 14.84 -10.57
CA ASP A 528 13.61 16.14 -10.30
C ASP A 528 12.77 16.91 -9.28
N LEU A 529 11.44 16.85 -9.37
CA LEU A 529 10.54 17.38 -8.34
C LEU A 529 10.82 16.74 -6.96
N ARG A 530 10.98 15.41 -6.92
CA ARG A 530 11.32 14.69 -5.68
C ARG A 530 12.70 15.06 -5.15
N LEU A 531 13.69 15.21 -6.03
CA LEU A 531 15.03 15.63 -5.63
C LEU A 531 15.01 17.02 -5.00
N LEU A 532 14.28 17.96 -5.60
CA LEU A 532 14.11 19.31 -5.06
C LEU A 532 13.46 19.30 -3.66
N ILE A 533 12.44 18.46 -3.44
CA ILE A 533 11.85 18.24 -2.10
C ILE A 533 12.88 17.68 -1.12
N ALA A 534 13.71 16.71 -1.53
CA ALA A 534 14.76 16.16 -0.68
C ALA A 534 15.79 17.22 -0.27
N MET A 535 16.15 18.10 -1.21
CA MET A 535 17.05 19.23 -0.94
C MET A 535 16.44 20.22 0.06
N ASP A 536 15.15 20.56 -0.07
CA ASP A 536 14.45 21.42 0.90
C ASP A 536 14.42 20.78 2.30
N VAL A 537 14.16 19.46 2.39
CA VAL A 537 14.15 18.71 3.65
C VAL A 537 15.50 18.76 4.35
N VAL A 538 16.59 18.51 3.63
CA VAL A 538 17.95 18.52 4.18
C VAL A 538 18.37 19.94 4.56
N ARG A 539 18.12 20.92 3.69
CA ARG A 539 18.46 22.34 3.94
C ARG A 539 17.71 22.91 5.14
N GLY A 540 16.43 22.57 5.30
CA GLY A 540 15.59 23.03 6.41
C GLY A 540 15.69 22.19 7.68
N PHE A 541 16.56 21.17 7.72
CA PHE A 541 16.66 20.27 8.87
C PHE A 541 17.03 21.00 10.19
N PRO A 542 18.03 21.91 10.23
CA PRO A 542 18.36 22.65 11.46
C PRO A 542 17.18 23.49 11.97
N ASP A 543 16.43 24.14 11.08
CA ASP A 543 15.22 24.89 11.43
C ASP A 543 14.12 23.99 11.99
N ARG A 544 13.97 22.78 11.44
CA ARG A 544 13.02 21.78 11.96
C ARG A 544 13.35 21.39 13.39
N VAL A 545 14.61 21.10 13.69
CA VAL A 545 15.07 20.79 15.06
C VAL A 545 14.78 21.97 16.00
N ALA A 546 15.08 23.19 15.55
CA ALA A 546 14.82 24.38 16.34
C ALA A 546 13.33 24.66 16.59
N ARG A 547 12.47 24.32 15.63
CA ARG A 547 11.02 24.47 15.73
C ARG A 547 10.38 23.45 16.67
N ARG A 548 10.96 22.24 16.76
CA ARG A 548 10.43 21.10 17.54
C ARG A 548 11.51 20.42 18.41
N PRO A 549 12.18 21.17 19.31
CA PRO A 549 13.29 20.63 20.10
C PRO A 549 12.87 19.47 21.00
N GLU A 550 11.60 19.38 21.40
CA GLU A 550 11.03 18.29 22.21
C GLU A 550 11.06 16.92 21.51
N ARG A 551 11.28 16.89 20.19
CA ARG A 551 11.39 15.65 19.39
C ARG A 551 12.81 15.15 19.27
N TYR A 552 13.76 15.86 19.85
CA TYR A 552 15.17 15.53 19.79
C TYR A 552 15.71 15.35 21.20
N ALA A 553 16.65 14.42 21.35
CA ALA A 553 17.41 14.22 22.57
C ALA A 553 18.42 15.37 22.70
N MET A 554 17.94 16.57 23.03
CA MET A 554 18.75 17.78 23.11
C MET A 554 19.87 17.60 24.15
N PRO A 555 21.14 17.91 23.81
CA PRO A 555 22.23 17.80 24.76
C PRO A 555 21.98 18.66 26.01
N LYS A 556 22.35 18.13 27.18
CA LYS A 556 22.24 18.86 28.44
C LYS A 556 23.09 20.13 28.37
N ASP A 557 22.59 21.22 28.94
CA ASP A 557 23.26 22.53 29.04
C ASP A 557 23.53 23.24 27.71
N ARG A 558 22.88 22.82 26.62
CA ARG A 558 22.96 23.47 25.30
C ARG A 558 21.62 24.13 24.96
N SER A 559 21.65 25.36 24.47
CA SER A 559 20.43 26.01 23.99
C SER A 559 20.01 25.46 22.63
N VAL A 560 18.73 25.64 22.27
CA VAL A 560 18.21 25.27 20.95
C VAL A 560 18.99 25.98 19.83
N ALA A 561 19.37 27.24 20.06
CA ALA A 561 20.16 28.02 19.10
C ALA A 561 21.56 27.42 18.92
N ASP A 562 22.22 26.99 19.99
CA ASP A 562 23.55 26.38 19.91
C ASP A 562 23.53 25.07 19.10
N VAL A 563 22.53 24.22 19.34
CA VAL A 563 22.34 22.96 18.60
C VAL A 563 22.02 23.26 17.13
N LYS A 564 21.19 24.26 16.84
CA LYS A 564 20.90 24.69 15.47
C LYS A 564 22.17 25.09 14.73
N THR A 565 23.01 25.95 15.33
CA THR A 565 24.28 26.38 14.72
C THR A 565 25.25 25.22 14.49
N GLU A 566 25.28 24.25 15.40
CA GLU A 566 26.07 23.03 15.25
C GLU A 566 25.58 22.17 14.07
N LEU A 567 24.25 22.00 13.94
CA LEU A 567 23.65 21.30 12.81
C LEU A 567 23.90 22.00 11.48
N GLU A 568 23.84 23.33 11.43
CA GLU A 568 24.19 24.12 10.24
C GLU A 568 25.65 23.92 9.84
N THR A 569 26.56 23.90 10.82
CA THR A 569 27.99 23.64 10.59
C THR A 569 28.22 22.23 10.05
N MET A 570 27.57 21.23 10.67
CA MET A 570 27.64 19.83 10.22
C MET A 570 27.08 19.67 8.80
N LEU A 571 25.93 20.30 8.51
CA LEU A 571 25.30 20.26 7.20
C LEU A 571 26.25 20.77 6.11
N VAL A 572 26.86 21.93 6.31
CA VAL A 572 27.83 22.50 5.36
C VAL A 572 29.02 21.54 5.15
N SER A 573 29.57 20.98 6.23
CA SER A 573 30.72 20.07 6.14
C SER A 573 30.38 18.78 5.40
N GLU A 574 29.27 18.13 5.75
CA GLU A 574 28.85 16.85 5.17
C GLU A 574 28.50 17.00 3.68
N LEU A 575 27.79 18.07 3.30
CA LEU A 575 27.43 18.33 1.90
C LEU A 575 28.66 18.62 1.03
N ALA A 576 29.70 19.25 1.58
CA ALA A 576 30.95 19.50 0.88
C ALA A 576 31.84 18.25 0.76
N ALA A 577 31.78 17.36 1.75
CA ALA A 577 32.58 16.13 1.80
C ALA A 577 32.05 15.05 0.86
N ARG A 578 30.72 14.91 0.74
CA ARG A 578 30.07 13.87 -0.07
C ARG A 578 30.02 14.27 -1.54
N LYS A 579 30.52 13.40 -2.39
CA LYS A 579 30.70 13.65 -3.83
C LYS A 579 30.07 12.56 -4.67
N PHE A 580 29.61 12.94 -5.85
CA PHE A 580 29.12 12.05 -6.87
C PHE A 580 29.68 12.47 -8.23
N SER A 581 29.67 11.55 -9.19
CA SER A 581 30.14 11.81 -10.54
C SER A 581 29.07 11.47 -11.57
N TYR A 582 29.05 12.21 -12.68
CA TYR A 582 28.23 11.88 -13.84
C TYR A 582 29.06 11.97 -15.12
N THR A 583 28.63 11.23 -16.14
CA THR A 583 29.27 11.22 -17.46
C THR A 583 28.79 12.42 -18.28
N ARG A 584 29.71 13.29 -18.71
CA ARG A 584 29.47 14.42 -19.62
C ARG A 584 29.11 13.97 -21.03
N SER A 585 28.63 14.90 -21.86
CA SER A 585 28.24 14.65 -23.25
C SER A 585 29.38 14.11 -24.12
N ASP A 586 30.64 14.41 -23.79
CA ASP A 586 31.83 13.87 -24.47
C ASP A 586 32.32 12.52 -23.91
N GLY A 587 31.64 11.96 -22.90
CA GLY A 587 32.00 10.72 -22.25
C GLY A 587 32.98 10.87 -21.07
N SER A 588 33.50 12.07 -20.82
CA SER A 588 34.37 12.32 -19.66
C SER A 588 33.58 12.35 -18.35
N GLN A 589 34.22 12.02 -17.22
CA GLN A 589 33.59 12.09 -15.91
C GLN A 589 33.71 13.48 -15.31
N TRP A 590 32.63 14.00 -14.73
CA TRP A 590 32.61 15.24 -13.96
C TRP A 590 32.13 14.95 -12.54
N THR A 591 32.79 15.56 -11.55
CA THR A 591 32.51 15.30 -10.13
C THR A 591 31.96 16.54 -9.46
N LEU A 592 30.86 16.38 -8.74
CA LEU A 592 30.20 17.42 -7.94
C LEU A 592 30.13 16.97 -6.48
N ALA A 593 30.16 17.92 -5.56
CA ALA A 593 29.71 17.71 -4.19
C ALA A 593 28.17 17.80 -4.10
N LEU A 594 27.57 17.22 -3.07
CA LEU A 594 26.14 17.42 -2.79
C LEU A 594 25.82 18.91 -2.59
N LYS A 595 26.76 19.67 -2.02
CA LYS A 595 26.67 21.13 -1.91
C LYS A 595 26.43 21.80 -3.27
N ASP A 596 27.14 21.39 -4.32
CA ASP A 596 27.00 21.99 -5.65
C ASP A 596 25.60 21.75 -6.21
N ALA A 597 25.03 20.57 -5.98
CA ALA A 597 23.66 20.27 -6.39
C ALA A 597 22.63 21.15 -5.65
N LEU A 598 22.84 21.42 -4.36
CA LEU A 598 21.98 22.32 -3.58
C LEU A 598 22.10 23.78 -4.01
N ASP A 599 23.31 24.26 -4.29
CA ASP A 599 23.53 25.62 -4.80
C ASP A 599 22.82 25.84 -6.16
N ARG A 600 22.59 24.74 -6.91
CA ARG A 600 21.95 24.74 -8.24
C ARG A 600 20.45 24.46 -8.21
N MET A 601 19.79 24.43 -7.05
CA MET A 601 18.35 24.09 -6.94
C MET A 601 17.47 24.85 -7.94
N GLN A 602 17.69 26.16 -8.12
CA GLN A 602 16.92 26.97 -9.07
C GLN A 602 17.11 26.52 -10.54
N ALA A 603 18.31 26.09 -10.92
CA ALA A 603 18.56 25.57 -12.26
C ALA A 603 17.91 24.18 -12.44
N LEU A 604 17.89 23.38 -11.38
CA LEU A 604 17.29 22.03 -11.38
C LEU A 604 15.77 22.04 -11.58
N GLU A 605 15.09 23.16 -11.34
CA GLU A 605 13.67 23.34 -11.62
C GLU A 605 13.30 23.21 -13.10
N MET A 606 14.29 23.30 -14.01
CA MET A 606 14.11 23.16 -15.47
C MET A 606 15.04 22.11 -16.09
N ALA A 607 15.65 21.24 -15.28
CA ALA A 607 16.74 20.35 -15.70
C ALA A 607 16.29 18.93 -16.10
N TYR A 608 14.99 18.72 -16.27
CA TYR A 608 14.39 17.39 -16.44
C TYR A 608 14.24 16.93 -17.90
N ASN A 609 14.44 17.82 -18.88
CA ASN A 609 14.17 17.52 -20.27
C ASN A 609 15.30 16.70 -20.90
N LEU A 610 14.95 15.52 -21.43
CA LEU A 610 15.90 14.61 -22.08
C LEU A 610 16.56 15.18 -23.33
N ASN A 611 16.03 16.25 -23.94
CA ASN A 611 16.61 16.83 -25.15
C ASN A 611 17.75 17.80 -24.83
N ASP A 612 17.91 18.22 -23.57
CA ASP A 612 19.09 18.95 -23.13
C ASP A 612 20.29 18.01 -22.96
N CYS A 613 21.50 18.57 -23.10
CA CYS A 613 22.72 17.88 -22.72
C CYS A 613 22.74 17.59 -21.20
N VAL A 614 23.53 16.60 -20.79
CA VAL A 614 23.60 16.14 -19.39
C VAL A 614 24.09 17.21 -18.42
N GLU A 615 24.94 18.14 -18.88
CA GLU A 615 25.46 19.24 -18.09
C GLU A 615 24.35 20.22 -17.70
N LEU A 616 23.49 20.61 -18.64
CA LEU A 616 22.31 21.43 -18.36
C LEU A 616 21.32 20.69 -17.47
N ARG A 617 21.21 19.36 -17.65
CA ARG A 617 20.42 18.51 -16.74
C ARG A 617 21.02 18.42 -15.34
N TRP A 618 22.25 18.85 -15.10
CA TRP A 618 22.85 19.01 -13.76
C TRP A 618 23.02 20.48 -13.34
N GLY A 619 22.35 21.40 -14.05
CA GLY A 619 22.37 22.83 -13.75
C GLY A 619 23.73 23.49 -13.95
N ALA A 620 24.58 22.93 -14.82
CA ALA A 620 25.87 23.53 -15.14
C ALA A 620 25.69 24.96 -15.67
N THR A 621 26.49 25.88 -15.15
CA THR A 621 26.46 27.28 -15.60
C THR A 621 26.91 27.37 -17.06
N GLU A 622 26.20 28.14 -17.86
CA GLU A 622 26.55 28.37 -19.26
C GLU A 622 27.94 29.01 -19.38
N GLY A 623 28.76 28.48 -20.30
CA GLY A 623 30.15 28.93 -20.49
C GLY A 623 31.18 28.37 -19.49
N SER A 624 30.75 27.54 -18.53
CA SER A 624 31.70 26.87 -17.61
C SER A 624 32.48 25.74 -18.29
N GLU A 625 33.60 25.32 -17.68
CA GLU A 625 34.35 24.13 -18.10
C GLU A 625 33.46 22.87 -18.07
N GLU A 626 32.58 22.77 -17.08
CA GLU A 626 31.59 21.71 -16.96
C GLU A 626 30.73 21.64 -18.22
N ALA A 627 30.18 22.79 -18.65
CA ALA A 627 29.26 22.91 -19.79
C ALA A 627 29.93 22.91 -21.17
N ALA A 628 31.27 22.96 -21.26
CA ALA A 628 31.98 23.04 -22.54
C ALA A 628 31.64 21.90 -23.54
N PRO A 629 31.40 20.64 -23.10
CA PRO A 629 30.99 19.56 -24.01
C PRO A 629 29.52 19.65 -24.47
N CYS A 630 28.70 20.51 -23.86
CA CYS A 630 27.28 20.62 -24.14
C CYS A 630 27.03 21.27 -25.50
N LYS A 631 26.58 20.46 -26.48
CA LYS A 631 26.24 20.92 -27.83
C LYS A 631 24.74 20.89 -28.14
N ARG A 632 23.92 20.41 -27.20
CA ARG A 632 22.50 20.16 -27.41
C ARG A 632 21.66 20.87 -26.36
N ARG A 633 20.55 21.45 -26.82
CA ARG A 633 19.51 22.04 -25.99
C ARG A 633 18.15 21.58 -26.49
N ALA A 634 17.18 21.44 -25.58
CA ALA A 634 15.78 21.26 -25.93
C ALA A 634 15.30 22.42 -26.83
N ALA A 635 14.41 22.17 -27.79
CA ALA A 635 13.92 23.22 -28.69
C ALA A 635 13.30 24.41 -27.92
N GLN A 636 13.34 25.62 -28.51
CA GLN A 636 12.82 26.84 -27.86
C GLN A 636 11.40 26.65 -27.32
N ALA A 637 10.51 26.06 -28.12
CA ALA A 637 9.13 25.79 -27.70
C ALA A 637 9.03 24.90 -26.44
N GLN A 638 9.93 23.92 -26.27
CA GLN A 638 9.96 23.10 -25.06
C GLN A 638 10.51 23.89 -23.86
N ARG A 639 11.51 24.76 -24.07
CA ARG A 639 12.04 25.63 -23.00
C ARG A 639 11.01 26.66 -22.54
N ASP A 640 10.21 27.19 -23.45
CA ASP A 640 9.11 28.11 -23.13
C ASP A 640 8.08 27.39 -22.24
N LYS A 641 7.68 26.16 -22.59
CA LYS A 641 6.82 25.32 -21.74
C LYS A 641 7.45 25.04 -20.37
N MET A 642 8.73 24.68 -20.31
CA MET A 642 9.41 24.47 -19.02
C MET A 642 9.43 25.74 -18.17
N THR A 643 9.52 26.93 -18.78
CA THR A 643 9.45 28.21 -18.07
C THR A 643 8.06 28.44 -17.50
N GLU A 644 7.00 28.16 -18.27
CA GLU A 644 5.62 28.19 -17.81
C GLU A 644 5.39 27.22 -16.63
N TYR A 645 5.98 26.02 -16.71
CA TYR A 645 5.80 24.94 -15.74
C TYR A 645 6.72 25.06 -14.53
N ARG A 646 7.66 26.00 -14.54
CA ARG A 646 8.68 26.15 -13.49
C ARG A 646 8.06 26.33 -12.11
N ALA A 647 6.93 27.02 -12.00
CA ALA A 647 6.22 27.22 -10.74
C ALA A 647 5.89 25.90 -10.03
N TRP A 648 5.53 24.84 -10.77
CA TRP A 648 5.28 23.50 -10.20
C TRP A 648 6.52 22.96 -9.49
N PHE A 649 7.68 23.14 -10.11
CA PHE A 649 8.94 22.73 -9.54
C PHE A 649 9.35 23.64 -8.40
N SER A 650 9.21 24.96 -8.50
CA SER A 650 9.55 25.91 -7.43
C SER A 650 8.69 25.75 -6.18
N GLU A 651 7.40 25.48 -6.34
CA GLU A 651 6.43 25.31 -5.23
C GLU A 651 6.38 23.87 -4.70
N ARG A 652 7.12 22.95 -5.32
CA ARG A 652 7.16 21.52 -5.01
C ARG A 652 5.79 20.84 -5.16
N ARG A 653 5.00 21.27 -6.14
CA ARG A 653 3.62 20.82 -6.37
C ARG A 653 3.43 20.43 -7.82
N ARG A 654 2.71 19.34 -8.07
CA ARG A 654 2.28 19.00 -9.43
C ARG A 654 1.00 19.78 -9.78
N PRO A 655 0.77 20.09 -11.06
CA PRO A 655 -0.51 20.66 -11.47
C PRO A 655 -1.65 19.65 -11.28
N PRO A 656 -2.90 20.13 -11.10
CA PRO A 656 -4.06 19.26 -11.22
C PRO A 656 -4.15 18.66 -12.62
N ARG A 657 -4.74 17.46 -12.72
CA ARG A 657 -5.08 16.88 -14.02
C ARG A 657 -6.14 17.75 -14.68
N GLY A 658 -5.91 18.10 -15.96
CA GLY A 658 -6.81 18.91 -16.77
C GLY A 658 -8.07 18.19 -17.19
#